data_AF-A0A239DK02-F1
#
_entry.id   AF-A0A239DK02-F1
#
_cell.length_a   1.000
_cell.length_b   1.000
_cell.length_c   1.000
_cell.angle_alpha   90.00
_cell.angle_beta   90.00
_cell.angle_gamma   90.00
#
_symmetry.space_group_name_H-M   'P 1'
#
loop_
_entity.id
_entity.type
_entity.pdbx_description
1 polymer ?
#
loop_
_entity_poly.entity_id
_entity_poly.type
_entity_poly.pdbx_seq_one_letter_code
_entity_poly.pdbx_strand_id
1 'polypeptide(L)'
;MKNPVNFFGRRSQNSILGMFMMAFLITSSLVMVSCGEDEQPIGAVPSVSSDPNSLSGIQGAEVSALISVSAPEGIKSLRILKNGAPDSNFPDVALSGTSGSYEFKYTIENSFNPGQTVNFTFVAVDMLDRATTSAPLAILVTETPPKPRVQVGGTALLPGYDEHIKGVAVTGIEGTYLEDRNITLTSDKDYYLIGFVRVGPIPAAGQTPQNDDGRTEGVLTIEPGTVVFGDQNTKGTLVVQRGGKIIAEGTREEPIVFTSIKAPGERTPGDWGGVVIAGRARNNEGSDVQLEGGYAAWHGGTDDNDNSGILKYVRIEWAGIPINPNEEVNTLTLGSVGRGTVIEYVQASWGLDDQFEWFGGSVDGRYLIAYRGLDDDFDVDLGHSGNIQFAIGIRDAKDADQSGSNGFEVDNNGSGELREPFTSSVFSNITIIGPKKIRETSISAEFQHGAQLRRSSKLKIYNSIITGYPMGIFIDGNSTVQFAQNNELQLRNIILAGVRNWGGNGFGKAFDPNRSYNHQGALNSASYPDLTASSLPFTDANGVARGNHPGSEPRGHSIRWNVESFDALAWFNTAAFGNKFFGAWDEIGISPSVFDLGVPTFTVQAESPVATGAKWDNVPFVQSSTKSEWFGQFEQVPHVGAFGTSGDWTQGWANFNRNTVYRD
;
A
#
# COMPACT_ATOMS: atom_id res chain seq x y z
N MET A 1 34.48 34.46 -56.06
CA MET A 1 35.68 35.04 -56.73
C MET A 1 36.92 34.67 -55.91
N LYS A 2 38.07 34.47 -56.57
CA LYS A 2 39.46 34.59 -56.05
C LYS A 2 39.79 34.23 -54.58
N ASN A 3 40.30 33.01 -54.40
CA ASN A 3 41.59 32.65 -53.74
C ASN A 3 42.76 33.58 -54.19
N PRO A 4 43.99 33.60 -53.60
CA PRO A 4 44.82 32.48 -53.04
C PRO A 4 45.53 32.82 -51.70
N VAL A 5 46.54 32.12 -51.10
CA VAL A 5 47.87 31.59 -51.54
C VAL A 5 48.37 30.57 -50.47
N ASN A 6 48.60 29.28 -50.78
CA ASN A 6 49.89 28.54 -51.07
C ASN A 6 50.87 28.40 -49.87
N PHE A 7 51.73 27.37 -49.70
CA PHE A 7 52.06 26.08 -50.37
C PHE A 7 52.80 25.17 -49.33
N PHE A 8 53.31 23.94 -49.55
CA PHE A 8 53.70 23.11 -50.73
C PHE A 8 53.12 21.67 -50.57
N GLY A 9 53.61 20.49 -51.01
CA GLY A 9 54.79 19.95 -51.73
C GLY A 9 55.54 18.87 -50.90
N ARG A 10 56.05 17.74 -51.45
CA ARG A 10 56.02 17.19 -52.82
C ARG A 10 56.23 15.64 -52.84
N ARG A 11 56.02 14.97 -54.00
CA ARG A 11 56.10 13.49 -54.22
C ARG A 11 57.42 13.00 -54.86
N SER A 12 57.83 11.77 -54.54
CA SER A 12 58.44 10.71 -55.41
C SER A 12 58.57 9.42 -54.58
N GLN A 13 58.31 8.16 -54.97
CA GLN A 13 58.30 7.36 -56.21
C GLN A 13 59.66 6.85 -56.73
N ASN A 14 59.68 5.54 -57.05
CA ASN A 14 60.65 4.74 -57.85
C ASN A 14 61.97 4.23 -57.24
N SER A 15 61.93 2.99 -56.74
CA SER A 15 62.64 1.77 -57.20
C SER A 15 64.07 1.75 -57.81
N ILE A 16 64.66 0.53 -57.76
CA ILE A 16 65.81 -0.03 -58.54
C ILE A 16 67.21 -0.10 -57.84
N LEU A 17 67.52 -1.32 -57.39
CA LEU A 17 68.76 -2.12 -57.58
C LEU A 17 70.15 -1.55 -57.23
N GLY A 18 70.90 -2.31 -56.42
CA GLY A 18 72.36 -2.24 -56.26
C GLY A 18 72.96 -3.65 -56.13
N MET A 19 74.18 -3.89 -56.65
CA MET A 19 74.69 -5.23 -56.99
C MET A 19 76.19 -5.40 -56.68
N PHE A 20 76.59 -6.44 -55.95
CA PHE A 20 77.94 -7.06 -55.91
C PHE A 20 77.84 -8.46 -55.25
N MET A 21 78.81 -9.41 -55.31
CA MET A 21 79.59 -10.02 -56.41
C MET A 21 80.51 -11.13 -55.81
N MET A 22 80.84 -12.20 -56.56
CA MET A 22 81.86 -13.25 -56.21
C MET A 22 81.55 -14.12 -54.96
N ALA A 23 82.15 -15.31 -54.75
CA ALA A 23 82.77 -16.30 -55.65
C ALA A 23 82.89 -17.70 -54.95
N PHE A 24 83.25 -18.72 -55.74
CA PHE A 24 83.54 -20.11 -55.35
C PHE A 24 84.35 -20.32 -54.06
N LEU A 25 83.98 -21.37 -53.29
CA LEU A 25 84.93 -22.42 -52.89
C LEU A 25 84.20 -23.73 -52.52
N ILE A 26 84.84 -24.87 -52.80
CA ILE A 26 84.34 -26.22 -52.48
C ILE A 26 85.08 -26.73 -51.25
N THR A 27 84.34 -27.23 -50.25
CA THR A 27 84.89 -28.07 -49.18
C THR A 27 83.99 -29.28 -48.97
N SER A 28 84.56 -30.48 -49.04
CA SER A 28 83.90 -31.72 -48.66
C SER A 28 83.98 -31.91 -47.15
N SER A 29 82.83 -32.13 -46.51
CA SER A 29 82.73 -32.46 -45.10
C SER A 29 81.75 -33.63 -44.94
N LEU A 30 82.21 -34.76 -44.38
CA LEU A 30 81.29 -35.79 -43.91
C LEU A 30 80.51 -35.23 -42.72
N VAL A 31 79.19 -35.29 -42.78
CA VAL A 31 78.33 -35.13 -41.60
C VAL A 31 77.84 -36.52 -41.23
N MET A 32 78.13 -36.94 -40.00
CA MET A 32 77.71 -38.22 -39.45
C MET A 32 76.19 -38.23 -39.25
N VAL A 33 75.54 -39.34 -39.56
CA VAL A 33 74.13 -39.54 -39.18
C VAL A 33 74.07 -39.73 -37.67
N SER A 34 73.51 -38.74 -36.96
CA SER A 34 72.92 -38.98 -35.64
C SER A 34 71.48 -39.44 -35.85
N CYS A 35 71.05 -40.46 -35.12
CA CYS A 35 69.63 -40.77 -35.03
C CYS A 35 68.91 -39.59 -34.38
N GLY A 36 67.89 -39.05 -35.04
CA GLY A 36 66.81 -38.36 -34.34
C GLY A 36 65.86 -39.43 -33.81
N GLU A 37 65.46 -39.31 -32.55
CA GLU A 37 64.26 -40.01 -32.08
C GLU A 37 63.04 -39.25 -32.64
N ASP A 38 62.01 -39.97 -33.09
CA ASP A 38 60.81 -39.34 -33.66
C ASP A 38 60.05 -38.58 -32.56
N GLU A 39 60.15 -37.25 -32.54
CA GLU A 39 59.24 -36.41 -31.77
C GLU A 39 57.81 -36.63 -32.29
N GLN A 40 57.03 -37.41 -31.54
CA GLN A 40 55.60 -37.57 -31.76
C GLN A 40 54.95 -36.17 -31.83
N PRO A 41 54.20 -35.85 -32.89
CA PRO A 41 53.62 -34.52 -33.03
C PRO A 41 52.65 -34.27 -31.87
N ILE A 42 52.93 -33.25 -31.06
CA ILE A 42 52.09 -32.86 -29.93
C ILE A 42 50.69 -32.57 -30.47
N GLY A 43 49.72 -33.43 -30.14
CA GLY A 43 48.33 -33.30 -30.60
C GLY A 43 47.74 -31.95 -30.19
N ALA A 44 46.75 -31.46 -30.94
CA ALA A 44 46.19 -30.13 -30.68
C ALA A 44 45.65 -30.02 -29.24
N VAL A 45 45.86 -28.87 -28.61
CA VAL A 45 45.25 -28.54 -27.32
C VAL A 45 43.72 -28.54 -27.42
N PRO A 46 43.00 -28.78 -26.32
CA PRO A 46 41.54 -28.69 -26.34
C PRO A 46 41.06 -27.27 -26.73
N SER A 47 39.80 -27.17 -27.12
CA SER A 47 39.12 -25.91 -27.41
C SER A 47 37.68 -25.92 -26.88
N VAL A 48 37.16 -24.73 -26.58
CA VAL A 48 35.76 -24.51 -26.18
C VAL A 48 35.18 -23.33 -26.96
N SER A 49 33.93 -23.46 -27.38
CA SER A 49 33.14 -22.40 -28.03
C SER A 49 31.70 -22.45 -27.52
N SER A 50 31.06 -21.31 -27.30
CA SER A 50 29.63 -21.22 -27.01
C SER A 50 28.85 -20.75 -28.24
N ASP A 51 27.64 -21.29 -28.43
CA ASP A 51 26.66 -20.79 -29.40
C ASP A 51 25.34 -20.47 -28.67
N PRO A 52 24.90 -19.19 -28.58
CA PRO A 52 25.58 -18.00 -29.09
C PRO A 52 26.88 -17.66 -28.30
N ASN A 53 27.68 -16.75 -28.86
CA ASN A 53 28.94 -16.27 -28.27
C ASN A 53 28.77 -15.08 -27.30
N SER A 54 27.56 -14.53 -27.19
CA SER A 54 27.15 -13.54 -26.20
C SER A 54 25.64 -13.66 -25.94
N LEU A 55 25.20 -13.32 -24.74
CA LEU A 55 23.79 -13.33 -24.33
C LEU A 55 23.39 -11.95 -23.78
N SER A 56 22.08 -11.72 -23.70
CA SER A 56 21.50 -10.53 -23.09
C SER A 56 20.10 -10.81 -22.55
N GLY A 57 19.74 -10.21 -21.42
CA GLY A 57 18.39 -10.33 -20.85
C GLY A 57 18.16 -9.43 -19.65
N ILE A 58 16.91 -9.28 -19.25
CA ILE A 58 16.51 -8.54 -18.04
C ILE A 58 16.78 -9.37 -16.77
N GLN A 59 16.66 -8.72 -15.61
CA GLN A 59 16.64 -9.42 -14.31
C GLN A 59 15.59 -10.54 -14.30
N GLY A 60 15.90 -11.67 -13.67
CA GLY A 60 15.01 -12.84 -13.57
C GLY A 60 14.89 -13.68 -14.85
N ALA A 61 15.40 -13.24 -16.00
CA ALA A 61 15.36 -14.03 -17.23
C ALA A 61 16.35 -15.21 -17.20
N GLU A 62 15.90 -16.40 -17.61
CA GLU A 62 16.81 -17.49 -17.98
C GLU A 62 17.36 -17.25 -19.39
N VAL A 63 18.68 -17.23 -19.51
CA VAL A 63 19.41 -17.25 -20.78
C VAL A 63 20.20 -18.55 -20.91
N SER A 64 20.39 -19.03 -22.14
CA SER A 64 21.09 -20.30 -22.40
C SER A 64 22.00 -20.27 -23.62
N ALA A 65 23.05 -21.09 -23.60
CA ALA A 65 23.98 -21.28 -24.72
C ALA A 65 24.49 -22.73 -24.76
N LEU A 66 24.73 -23.24 -25.96
CA LEU A 66 25.34 -24.54 -26.18
C LEU A 66 26.87 -24.41 -26.12
N ILE A 67 27.47 -24.95 -25.06
CA ILE A 67 28.92 -25.01 -24.89
C ILE A 67 29.42 -26.26 -25.60
N SER A 68 30.27 -26.11 -26.62
CA SER A 68 30.89 -27.21 -27.37
C SER A 68 32.37 -27.32 -27.03
N VAL A 69 32.83 -28.54 -26.77
CA VAL A 69 34.21 -28.88 -26.38
C VAL A 69 34.81 -29.84 -27.40
N SER A 70 36.06 -29.59 -27.79
CA SER A 70 36.89 -30.52 -28.55
C SER A 70 38.20 -30.77 -27.80
N ALA A 71 38.61 -32.03 -27.65
CA ALA A 71 39.85 -32.43 -27.01
C ALA A 71 40.37 -33.71 -27.68
N PRO A 72 41.29 -33.62 -28.67
CA PRO A 72 41.75 -34.78 -29.44
C PRO A 72 42.31 -35.93 -28.59
N GLU A 73 42.95 -35.61 -27.46
CA GLU A 73 43.51 -36.56 -26.49
C GLU A 73 42.49 -37.08 -25.46
N GLY A 74 41.22 -36.69 -25.59
CA GLY A 74 40.12 -36.99 -24.68
C GLY A 74 39.86 -35.89 -23.64
N ILE A 75 38.59 -35.60 -23.37
CA ILE A 75 38.16 -34.65 -22.34
C ILE A 75 38.31 -35.28 -20.94
N LYS A 76 38.89 -34.53 -20.01
CA LYS A 76 39.04 -34.89 -18.58
C LYS A 76 38.01 -34.17 -17.70
N SER A 77 37.73 -32.89 -17.97
CA SER A 77 36.67 -32.11 -17.32
C SER A 77 36.32 -30.84 -18.11
N LEU A 78 35.16 -30.24 -17.81
CA LEU A 78 34.79 -28.88 -18.22
C LEU A 78 34.49 -28.04 -16.98
N ARG A 79 35.37 -27.10 -16.63
CA ARG A 79 35.16 -26.15 -15.53
C ARG A 79 34.40 -24.92 -15.99
N ILE A 80 33.49 -24.45 -15.15
CA ILE A 80 32.76 -23.19 -15.32
C ILE A 80 33.31 -22.18 -14.31
N LEU A 81 33.58 -20.94 -14.76
CA LEU A 81 34.00 -19.83 -13.91
C LEU A 81 33.07 -18.64 -14.13
N LYS A 82 32.43 -18.15 -13.08
CA LYS A 82 31.58 -16.94 -13.09
C LYS A 82 32.42 -15.74 -12.63
N ASN A 83 32.46 -14.70 -13.46
CA ASN A 83 33.31 -13.51 -13.27
C ASN A 83 34.78 -13.83 -12.94
N GLY A 84 35.30 -14.94 -13.48
CA GLY A 84 36.67 -15.42 -13.29
C GLY A 84 36.91 -16.32 -12.07
N ALA A 85 35.90 -16.58 -11.23
CA ALA A 85 36.00 -17.45 -10.05
C ALA A 85 35.08 -18.69 -10.16
N PRO A 86 35.39 -19.81 -9.46
CA PRO A 86 34.44 -20.90 -9.30
C PRO A 86 33.21 -20.44 -8.50
N ASP A 87 32.02 -20.87 -8.92
CA ASP A 87 30.74 -20.60 -8.25
C ASP A 87 30.09 -21.95 -7.88
N SER A 88 29.58 -22.08 -6.65
CA SER A 88 28.99 -23.33 -6.15
C SER A 88 27.75 -23.80 -6.90
N ASN A 89 27.07 -22.91 -7.62
CA ASN A 89 25.92 -23.22 -8.47
C ASN A 89 26.34 -23.80 -9.84
N PHE A 90 27.62 -23.68 -10.20
CA PHE A 90 28.18 -24.09 -11.50
C PHE A 90 29.40 -25.03 -11.31
N PRO A 91 29.19 -26.26 -10.80
CA PRO A 91 30.26 -27.23 -10.60
C PRO A 91 30.90 -27.71 -11.91
N ASP A 92 32.12 -28.24 -11.83
CA ASP A 92 32.81 -28.87 -12.97
C ASP A 92 31.95 -29.97 -13.61
N VAL A 93 31.71 -29.86 -14.91
CA VAL A 93 30.89 -30.77 -15.71
C VAL A 93 31.72 -31.95 -16.19
N ALA A 94 31.19 -33.16 -16.01
CA ALA A 94 31.79 -34.40 -16.52
C ALA A 94 31.42 -34.61 -18.00
N LEU A 95 32.42 -34.48 -18.87
CA LEU A 95 32.37 -34.85 -20.29
C LEU A 95 33.39 -35.95 -20.57
N SER A 96 33.23 -36.69 -21.68
CA SER A 96 34.12 -37.80 -22.05
C SER A 96 34.19 -37.99 -23.57
N GLY A 97 35.14 -38.78 -24.05
CA GLY A 97 35.45 -38.88 -25.47
C GLY A 97 36.28 -37.69 -25.98
N THR A 98 36.47 -37.58 -27.29
CA THR A 98 37.31 -36.53 -27.91
C THR A 98 36.56 -35.25 -28.27
N SER A 99 35.25 -35.23 -28.09
CA SER A 99 34.41 -34.03 -28.17
C SER A 99 33.14 -34.24 -27.35
N GLY A 100 32.47 -33.14 -26.98
CA GLY A 100 31.24 -33.17 -26.21
C GLY A 100 30.56 -31.81 -26.18
N SER A 101 29.35 -31.75 -25.65
CA SER A 101 28.60 -30.50 -25.47
C SER A 101 27.86 -30.46 -24.14
N TYR A 102 27.54 -29.24 -23.71
CA TYR A 102 26.85 -28.95 -22.46
C TYR A 102 25.89 -27.77 -22.69
N GLU A 103 24.62 -27.93 -22.32
CA GLU A 103 23.64 -26.84 -22.33
C GLU A 103 23.82 -26.01 -21.07
N PHE A 104 24.43 -24.83 -21.22
CA PHE A 104 24.55 -23.86 -20.13
C PHE A 104 23.25 -23.06 -20.03
N LYS A 105 22.73 -22.94 -18.80
CA LYS A 105 21.55 -22.16 -18.43
C LYS A 105 21.89 -21.26 -17.24
N TYR A 106 21.37 -20.04 -17.24
CA TYR A 106 21.62 -19.07 -16.18
C TYR A 106 20.45 -18.09 -16.04
N THR A 107 19.89 -17.99 -14.85
CA THR A 107 18.92 -16.95 -14.47
C THR A 107 19.68 -15.71 -13.99
N ILE A 108 19.48 -14.57 -14.65
CA ILE A 108 20.12 -13.30 -14.29
C ILE A 108 19.60 -12.83 -12.92
N GLU A 109 20.48 -12.70 -11.91
CA GLU A 109 20.02 -12.31 -10.57
C GLU A 109 19.56 -10.85 -10.50
N ASN A 110 18.47 -10.60 -9.76
CA ASN A 110 17.86 -9.28 -9.54
C ASN A 110 18.79 -8.26 -8.82
N SER A 111 19.99 -8.68 -8.39
CA SER A 111 21.03 -7.81 -7.86
C SER A 111 21.86 -7.09 -8.93
N PHE A 112 21.77 -7.47 -10.21
CA PHE A 112 22.49 -6.83 -11.29
C PHE A 112 21.72 -5.66 -11.90
N ASN A 113 22.38 -4.51 -12.01
CA ASN A 113 21.82 -3.32 -12.65
C ASN A 113 21.90 -3.47 -14.18
N PRO A 114 20.96 -2.86 -14.94
CA PRO A 114 21.09 -2.74 -16.39
C PRO A 114 22.44 -2.14 -16.82
N GLY A 115 22.95 -2.60 -17.95
CA GLY A 115 24.29 -2.25 -18.46
C GLY A 115 25.46 -3.01 -17.80
N GLN A 116 25.23 -3.81 -16.74
CA GLN A 116 26.25 -4.69 -16.18
C GLN A 116 26.40 -5.97 -17.01
N THR A 117 27.60 -6.54 -17.04
CA THR A 117 27.90 -7.79 -17.76
C THR A 117 28.37 -8.87 -16.81
N VAL A 118 27.70 -10.01 -16.79
CA VAL A 118 28.15 -11.23 -16.11
C VAL A 118 28.94 -12.07 -17.12
N ASN A 119 30.12 -12.55 -16.73
CA ASN A 119 31.04 -13.23 -17.63
C ASN A 119 31.24 -14.69 -17.20
N PHE A 120 30.91 -15.64 -18.07
CA PHE A 120 31.15 -17.07 -17.82
C PHE A 120 32.29 -17.60 -18.70
N THR A 121 33.38 -18.06 -18.08
CA THR A 121 34.52 -18.64 -18.77
C THR A 121 34.47 -20.16 -18.65
N PHE A 122 34.68 -20.87 -19.76
CA PHE A 122 34.53 -22.32 -19.85
C PHE A 122 35.89 -22.96 -20.13
N VAL A 123 36.48 -23.59 -19.12
CA VAL A 123 37.83 -24.17 -19.18
C VAL A 123 37.74 -25.68 -19.25
N ALA A 124 37.83 -26.24 -20.46
CA ALA A 124 38.03 -27.68 -20.60
C ALA A 124 39.48 -28.05 -20.29
N VAL A 125 39.67 -29.26 -19.77
CA VAL A 125 40.98 -29.88 -19.53
C VAL A 125 40.98 -31.23 -20.24
N ASP A 126 42.09 -31.59 -20.90
CA ASP A 126 42.25 -32.89 -21.55
C ASP A 126 42.95 -33.94 -20.66
N MET A 127 43.03 -35.17 -21.14
CA MET A 127 43.68 -36.28 -20.43
C MET A 127 45.21 -36.12 -20.25
N LEU A 128 45.82 -35.09 -20.87
CA LEU A 128 47.22 -34.71 -20.70
C LEU A 128 47.38 -33.49 -19.76
N ASP A 129 46.33 -33.14 -19.02
CA ASP A 129 46.27 -31.98 -18.10
C ASP A 129 46.49 -30.61 -18.76
N ARG A 130 46.19 -30.50 -20.07
CA ARG A 130 46.26 -29.24 -20.83
C ARG A 130 44.90 -28.54 -20.80
N ALA A 131 44.89 -27.28 -20.43
CA ALA A 131 43.67 -26.47 -20.26
C ALA A 131 43.41 -25.54 -21.45
N THR A 132 42.13 -25.24 -21.73
CA THR A 132 41.73 -24.34 -22.81
C THR A 132 41.78 -22.86 -22.42
N THR A 133 42.19 -22.01 -23.36
CA THR A 133 41.91 -20.57 -23.33
C THR A 133 40.60 -20.28 -24.09
N SER A 134 39.47 -20.19 -23.38
CA SER A 134 38.22 -19.69 -23.99
C SER A 134 38.14 -18.16 -23.87
N ALA A 135 37.36 -17.53 -24.75
CA ALA A 135 36.78 -16.23 -24.44
C ALA A 135 35.69 -16.41 -23.35
N PRO A 136 35.38 -15.37 -22.54
CA PRO A 136 34.21 -15.39 -21.69
C PRO A 136 32.94 -15.25 -22.53
N LEU A 137 31.92 -16.05 -22.23
CA LEU A 137 30.54 -15.80 -22.63
C LEU A 137 30.03 -14.60 -21.82
N ALA A 138 29.94 -13.45 -22.48
CA ALA A 138 29.41 -12.22 -21.90
C ALA A 138 27.87 -12.25 -21.90
N ILE A 139 27.28 -11.94 -20.75
CA ILE A 139 25.84 -11.88 -20.53
C ILE A 139 25.49 -10.47 -20.09
N LEU A 140 24.94 -9.66 -21.00
CA LEU A 140 24.59 -8.26 -20.75
C LEU A 140 23.21 -8.16 -20.09
N VAL A 141 23.14 -7.54 -18.92
CA VAL A 141 21.87 -7.23 -18.27
C VAL A 141 21.24 -6.02 -18.96
N THR A 142 20.04 -6.19 -19.49
CA THR A 142 19.29 -5.14 -20.21
C THR A 142 18.26 -4.45 -19.31
N GLU A 143 17.86 -3.24 -19.68
CA GLU A 143 16.74 -2.53 -19.06
C GLU A 143 15.42 -3.28 -19.31
N THR A 144 14.53 -3.28 -18.33
CA THR A 144 13.14 -3.70 -18.52
C THR A 144 12.44 -2.67 -19.41
N PRO A 145 11.77 -3.05 -20.51
CA PRO A 145 10.99 -2.10 -21.30
C PRO A 145 9.87 -1.48 -20.43
N PRO A 146 9.64 -0.15 -20.49
CA PRO A 146 8.57 0.48 -19.74
C PRO A 146 7.21 -0.04 -20.21
N LYS A 147 6.26 -0.18 -19.27
CA LYS A 147 4.89 -0.62 -19.56
C LYS A 147 4.19 0.36 -20.51
N PRO A 148 3.37 -0.11 -21.48
CA PRO A 148 2.55 0.78 -22.31
C PRO A 148 1.62 1.64 -21.46
N ARG A 149 1.52 2.93 -21.80
CA ARG A 149 0.74 3.91 -21.04
C ARG A 149 -0.67 4.03 -21.61
N VAL A 150 -1.65 3.52 -20.88
CA VAL A 150 -3.06 3.50 -21.29
C VAL A 150 -3.81 4.67 -20.67
N GLN A 151 -4.31 5.58 -21.50
CA GLN A 151 -5.28 6.57 -21.06
C GLN A 151 -6.63 5.91 -20.80
N VAL A 152 -7.22 6.13 -19.62
CA VAL A 152 -8.57 5.71 -19.25
C VAL A 152 -9.42 6.97 -18.99
N GLY A 153 -10.49 7.14 -19.74
CA GLY A 153 -11.26 8.41 -19.75
C GLY A 153 -10.81 9.36 -20.86
N GLY A 154 -11.43 10.55 -20.93
CA GLY A 154 -11.23 11.50 -22.02
C GLY A 154 -11.95 11.15 -23.34
N THR A 155 -12.42 12.17 -24.08
CA THR A 155 -13.01 12.02 -25.42
C THR A 155 -11.99 11.75 -26.52
N ALA A 156 -10.71 12.05 -26.29
CA ALA A 156 -9.63 11.84 -27.25
C ALA A 156 -8.34 11.42 -26.53
N LEU A 157 -7.50 10.65 -27.24
CA LEU A 157 -6.17 10.26 -26.81
C LEU A 157 -5.26 11.49 -26.71
N LEU A 158 -4.71 11.73 -25.52
CA LEU A 158 -3.78 12.82 -25.24
C LEU A 158 -2.34 12.43 -25.64
N PRO A 159 -1.48 13.40 -26.01
CA PRO A 159 -0.08 13.11 -26.34
C PRO A 159 0.68 12.46 -25.18
N GLY A 160 1.44 11.40 -25.48
CA GLY A 160 2.27 10.68 -24.50
C GLY A 160 1.64 9.41 -23.93
N TYR A 161 0.44 9.02 -24.38
CA TYR A 161 -0.17 7.72 -24.14
C TYR A 161 -0.14 6.87 -25.40
N ASP A 162 -0.02 5.56 -25.24
CA ASP A 162 0.10 4.58 -26.32
C ASP A 162 -1.28 4.00 -26.72
N GLU A 163 -2.19 3.88 -25.76
CA GLU A 163 -3.53 3.31 -25.92
C GLU A 163 -4.62 4.20 -25.29
N HIS A 164 -5.86 4.08 -25.75
CA HIS A 164 -7.01 4.83 -25.24
C HIS A 164 -8.21 3.94 -24.91
N ILE A 165 -8.48 3.76 -23.62
CA ILE A 165 -9.78 3.30 -23.11
C ILE A 165 -10.67 4.53 -22.93
N LYS A 166 -11.59 4.74 -23.86
CA LYS A 166 -12.51 5.88 -23.82
C LYS A 166 -13.49 5.79 -22.65
N GLY A 167 -13.54 6.83 -21.84
CA GLY A 167 -14.66 7.16 -20.96
C GLY A 167 -15.07 8.60 -21.22
N VAL A 168 -16.35 8.86 -21.46
CA VAL A 168 -16.76 10.13 -22.10
C VAL A 168 -16.51 11.35 -21.22
N ALA A 169 -15.86 12.36 -21.81
CA ALA A 169 -15.53 13.63 -21.17
C ALA A 169 -16.59 14.71 -21.39
N VAL A 170 -16.57 15.70 -20.49
CA VAL A 170 -17.63 16.68 -20.30
C VAL A 170 -17.31 18.01 -20.96
N THR A 171 -18.26 18.57 -21.70
CA THR A 171 -18.51 20.02 -21.74
C THR A 171 -20.00 20.29 -21.52
N GLY A 172 -20.42 20.32 -20.26
CA GLY A 172 -21.82 20.58 -19.86
C GLY A 172 -22.71 19.35 -19.78
N ILE A 173 -22.56 18.55 -18.70
CA ILE A 173 -23.54 17.52 -18.27
C ILE A 173 -23.90 16.48 -19.36
N GLU A 174 -22.91 15.85 -19.97
CA GLU A 174 -23.09 14.69 -20.86
C GLU A 174 -22.03 13.61 -20.54
N GLY A 175 -22.27 12.32 -20.79
CA GLY A 175 -23.51 11.73 -21.32
C GLY A 175 -23.38 10.34 -21.96
N THR A 176 -22.28 9.60 -21.74
CA THR A 176 -22.13 8.23 -22.29
C THR A 176 -21.19 7.37 -21.46
N TYR A 177 -21.19 6.07 -21.77
CA TYR A 177 -20.54 5.00 -21.02
C TYR A 177 -19.08 4.82 -21.48
N LEU A 178 -18.35 3.92 -20.83
CA LEU A 178 -17.31 3.15 -21.51
C LEU A 178 -17.94 2.47 -22.75
N GLU A 179 -17.31 2.57 -23.92
CA GLU A 179 -17.89 2.00 -25.16
C GLU A 179 -18.06 0.47 -25.03
N ASP A 180 -17.07 -0.20 -24.44
CA ASP A 180 -17.15 -1.57 -23.96
C ASP A 180 -17.58 -1.59 -22.48
N ARG A 181 -18.65 -2.34 -22.17
CA ARG A 181 -19.25 -2.35 -20.83
C ARG A 181 -18.47 -3.17 -19.80
N ASN A 182 -17.66 -4.11 -20.27
CA ASN A 182 -16.76 -4.91 -19.45
C ASN A 182 -15.33 -4.65 -19.91
N ILE A 183 -14.47 -4.23 -19.00
CA ILE A 183 -13.07 -3.88 -19.27
C ILE A 183 -12.17 -4.61 -18.28
N THR A 184 -11.05 -5.14 -18.77
CA THR A 184 -9.95 -5.65 -17.94
C THR A 184 -8.77 -4.70 -18.03
N LEU A 185 -8.23 -4.29 -16.88
CA LEU A 185 -6.93 -3.64 -16.77
C LEU A 185 -5.89 -4.73 -16.45
N THR A 186 -4.88 -4.89 -17.31
CA THR A 186 -3.95 -6.02 -17.30
C THR A 186 -2.58 -5.64 -16.73
N SER A 187 -1.91 -6.58 -16.06
CA SER A 187 -0.73 -6.26 -15.25
C SER A 187 0.51 -5.83 -16.06
N ASP A 188 0.51 -6.06 -17.38
CA ASP A 188 1.55 -5.63 -18.33
C ASP A 188 1.55 -4.11 -18.64
N LYS A 189 0.54 -3.37 -18.18
CA LYS A 189 0.29 -1.97 -18.56
C LYS A 189 0.20 -1.00 -17.37
N ASP A 190 0.46 0.27 -17.66
CA ASP A 190 0.25 1.40 -16.75
C ASP A 190 -1.05 2.13 -17.14
N TYR A 191 -2.00 2.26 -16.22
CA TYR A 191 -3.29 2.91 -16.50
C TYR A 191 -3.39 4.31 -15.90
N TYR A 192 -4.06 5.24 -16.58
CA TYR A 192 -4.14 6.65 -16.18
C TYR A 192 -5.57 7.17 -16.23
N LEU A 193 -6.16 7.48 -15.07
CA LEU A 193 -7.51 8.01 -14.92
C LEU A 193 -7.55 9.50 -15.27
N ILE A 194 -8.12 9.84 -16.42
CA ILE A 194 -8.27 11.20 -16.93
C ILE A 194 -9.73 11.66 -16.74
N GLY A 195 -9.93 12.51 -15.74
CA GLY A 195 -11.26 12.92 -15.24
C GLY A 195 -12.00 11.80 -14.51
N PHE A 196 -13.32 11.95 -14.40
CA PHE A 196 -14.19 10.96 -13.77
C PHE A 196 -14.40 9.74 -14.68
N VAL A 197 -13.61 8.69 -14.48
CA VAL A 197 -13.77 7.38 -15.10
C VAL A 197 -14.94 6.66 -14.43
N ARG A 198 -15.95 6.23 -15.20
CA ARG A 198 -17.21 5.72 -14.67
C ARG A 198 -17.50 4.30 -15.12
N VAL A 199 -17.85 3.45 -14.17
CA VAL A 199 -18.18 2.03 -14.38
C VAL A 199 -19.65 1.83 -14.02
N GLY A 200 -20.45 1.28 -14.93
CA GLY A 200 -21.91 1.17 -14.75
C GLY A 200 -22.71 2.38 -15.26
N PRO A 201 -24.04 2.41 -15.02
CA PRO A 201 -24.94 3.38 -15.61
C PRO A 201 -24.91 4.77 -14.96
N ILE A 202 -25.28 5.78 -15.76
CA ILE A 202 -25.43 7.17 -15.35
C ILE A 202 -26.85 7.64 -15.75
N PRO A 203 -27.54 8.46 -14.95
CA PRO A 203 -28.77 9.12 -15.41
C PRO A 203 -28.53 9.98 -16.64
N ALA A 204 -29.57 10.24 -17.43
CA ALA A 204 -29.49 11.30 -18.43
C ALA A 204 -29.46 12.68 -17.75
N ALA A 205 -28.91 13.68 -18.43
CA ALA A 205 -28.84 15.05 -17.92
C ALA A 205 -30.21 15.56 -17.45
N GLY A 206 -30.30 16.02 -16.20
CA GLY A 206 -31.55 16.52 -15.61
C GLY A 206 -32.59 15.46 -15.26
N GLN A 207 -32.25 14.17 -15.30
CA GLN A 207 -33.07 13.09 -14.74
C GLN A 207 -32.50 12.64 -13.40
N THR A 208 -33.37 12.52 -12.39
CA THR A 208 -33.09 11.70 -11.20
C THR A 208 -32.76 10.28 -11.68
N PRO A 209 -31.77 9.59 -11.10
CA PRO A 209 -31.62 8.15 -11.29
C PRO A 209 -32.93 7.41 -11.04
N GLN A 210 -33.09 6.25 -11.69
CA GLN A 210 -34.06 5.27 -11.23
C GLN A 210 -33.30 4.09 -10.65
N ASN A 211 -33.69 3.71 -9.43
CA ASN A 211 -33.36 2.40 -8.88
C ASN A 211 -33.91 1.33 -9.84
N ASP A 212 -32.98 0.62 -10.50
CA ASP A 212 -33.24 -0.34 -11.58
C ASP A 212 -33.92 0.26 -12.84
N ASP A 213 -33.16 1.02 -13.63
CA ASP A 213 -33.55 1.46 -14.98
C ASP A 213 -33.44 0.35 -16.06
N GLY A 214 -33.22 -0.92 -15.64
CA GLY A 214 -33.09 -2.09 -16.51
C GLY A 214 -31.84 -2.10 -17.41
N ARG A 215 -30.90 -1.17 -17.22
CA ARG A 215 -29.66 -1.13 -17.99
C ARG A 215 -28.65 -2.16 -17.47
N THR A 216 -27.91 -2.77 -18.39
CA THR A 216 -26.93 -3.81 -18.06
C THR A 216 -25.85 -3.27 -17.15
N GLU A 217 -25.45 -4.10 -16.19
CA GLU A 217 -24.24 -3.90 -15.39
C GLU A 217 -23.01 -3.68 -16.28
N GLY A 218 -22.04 -2.91 -15.78
CA GLY A 218 -20.71 -2.78 -16.38
C GLY A 218 -19.65 -3.21 -15.38
N VAL A 219 -18.65 -3.97 -15.82
CA VAL A 219 -17.65 -4.60 -14.95
C VAL A 219 -16.25 -4.10 -15.28
N LEU A 220 -15.55 -3.52 -14.30
CA LEU A 220 -14.13 -3.21 -14.39
C LEU A 220 -13.33 -4.27 -13.63
N THR A 221 -12.73 -5.21 -14.34
CA THR A 221 -11.77 -6.16 -13.78
C THR A 221 -10.37 -5.53 -13.77
N ILE A 222 -9.59 -5.79 -12.73
CA ILE A 222 -8.21 -5.33 -12.62
C ILE A 222 -7.36 -6.50 -12.14
N GLU A 223 -6.30 -6.83 -12.90
CA GLU A 223 -5.42 -7.96 -12.58
C GLU A 223 -4.46 -7.63 -11.40
N PRO A 224 -4.01 -8.64 -10.63
CA PRO A 224 -2.95 -8.49 -9.63
C PRO A 224 -1.72 -7.73 -10.16
N GLY A 225 -1.10 -6.90 -9.32
CA GLY A 225 0.09 -6.11 -9.69
C GLY A 225 -0.14 -4.97 -10.70
N THR A 226 -1.39 -4.72 -11.12
CA THR A 226 -1.73 -3.57 -11.97
C THR A 226 -1.60 -2.26 -11.19
N VAL A 227 -1.01 -1.23 -11.83
CA VAL A 227 -0.89 0.12 -11.28
C VAL A 227 -1.77 1.09 -12.06
N VAL A 228 -2.55 1.88 -11.33
CA VAL A 228 -3.51 2.85 -11.84
C VAL A 228 -3.17 4.23 -11.26
N PHE A 229 -3.00 5.22 -12.13
CA PHE A 229 -2.57 6.56 -11.78
C PHE A 229 -3.71 7.57 -11.93
N GLY A 230 -3.98 8.35 -10.89
CA GLY A 230 -4.88 9.51 -10.99
C GLY A 230 -4.16 10.77 -11.44
N ASP A 231 -4.73 11.50 -12.41
CA ASP A 231 -4.23 12.82 -12.83
C ASP A 231 -4.85 13.97 -12.01
N GLN A 232 -3.99 14.82 -11.43
CA GLN A 232 -4.43 15.96 -10.62
C GLN A 232 -5.19 17.01 -11.44
N ASN A 233 -4.75 17.26 -12.68
CA ASN A 233 -5.23 18.39 -13.49
C ASN A 233 -6.69 18.24 -13.90
N THR A 234 -7.12 17.01 -14.16
CA THR A 234 -8.50 16.66 -14.53
C THR A 234 -9.35 16.17 -13.38
N LYS A 235 -8.81 16.12 -12.15
CA LYS A 235 -9.42 15.43 -10.99
C LYS A 235 -9.75 13.98 -11.32
N GLY A 236 -8.73 13.24 -11.79
CA GLY A 236 -8.82 11.82 -12.12
C GLY A 236 -9.44 11.03 -10.96
N THR A 237 -10.59 10.41 -11.20
CA THR A 237 -11.40 9.76 -10.15
C THR A 237 -12.03 8.50 -10.72
N LEU A 238 -11.99 7.38 -9.99
CA LEU A 238 -12.71 6.16 -10.39
C LEU A 238 -14.06 6.10 -9.67
N VAL A 239 -15.16 6.06 -10.42
CA VAL A 239 -16.52 6.03 -9.88
C VAL A 239 -17.26 4.79 -10.38
N VAL A 240 -17.44 3.81 -9.50
CA VAL A 240 -18.35 2.68 -9.71
C VAL A 240 -19.76 3.16 -9.36
N GLN A 241 -20.62 3.29 -10.37
CA GLN A 241 -22.01 3.75 -10.22
C GLN A 241 -22.93 2.60 -9.76
N ARG A 242 -24.16 2.91 -9.33
CA ARG A 242 -25.17 1.91 -8.96
C ARG A 242 -25.43 0.89 -10.08
N GLY A 243 -25.08 -0.37 -9.82
CA GLY A 243 -25.15 -1.46 -10.80
C GLY A 243 -23.91 -1.61 -11.70
N GLY A 244 -22.90 -0.76 -11.54
CA GLY A 244 -21.53 -1.07 -11.94
C GLY A 244 -20.85 -2.00 -10.92
N LYS A 245 -19.80 -2.70 -11.35
CA LYS A 245 -18.99 -3.57 -10.49
C LYS A 245 -17.50 -3.35 -10.74
N ILE A 246 -16.70 -3.37 -9.68
CA ILE A 246 -15.24 -3.46 -9.78
C ILE A 246 -14.78 -4.84 -9.28
N ILE A 247 -13.91 -5.52 -10.00
CA ILE A 247 -13.29 -6.79 -9.60
C ILE A 247 -11.79 -6.55 -9.55
N ALA A 248 -11.34 -5.94 -8.45
CA ALA A 248 -9.95 -5.70 -8.14
C ALA A 248 -9.52 -6.69 -7.06
N GLU A 249 -9.27 -7.95 -7.45
CA GLU A 249 -8.76 -9.00 -6.56
C GLU A 249 -7.27 -9.22 -6.84
N GLY A 250 -6.44 -8.41 -6.19
CA GLY A 250 -5.00 -8.57 -6.15
C GLY A 250 -4.57 -9.76 -5.27
N THR A 251 -3.27 -10.02 -5.21
CA THR A 251 -2.71 -11.03 -4.28
C THR A 251 -1.89 -10.38 -3.18
N ARG A 252 -1.44 -11.17 -2.20
CA ARG A 252 -0.59 -10.66 -1.12
C ARG A 252 0.78 -10.19 -1.66
N GLU A 253 1.26 -10.87 -2.67
CA GLU A 253 2.55 -10.63 -3.33
C GLU A 253 2.42 -9.60 -4.47
N GLU A 254 1.26 -9.51 -5.12
CA GLU A 254 0.95 -8.63 -6.25
C GLU A 254 -0.33 -7.81 -5.97
N PRO A 255 -0.30 -6.89 -4.98
CA PRO A 255 -1.44 -6.03 -4.69
C PRO A 255 -1.70 -5.04 -5.83
N ILE A 256 -2.96 -4.66 -6.01
CA ILE A 256 -3.38 -3.63 -6.97
C ILE A 256 -3.15 -2.25 -6.35
N VAL A 257 -2.62 -1.30 -7.13
CA VAL A 257 -2.24 0.02 -6.61
C VAL A 257 -2.91 1.14 -7.40
N PHE A 258 -3.70 1.96 -6.71
CA PHE A 258 -4.15 3.26 -7.17
C PHE A 258 -3.29 4.35 -6.50
N THR A 259 -2.65 5.25 -7.27
CA THR A 259 -1.72 6.25 -6.73
C THR A 259 -1.63 7.51 -7.58
N SER A 260 -0.91 8.53 -7.11
CA SER A 260 -0.66 9.78 -7.84
C SER A 260 0.16 9.57 -9.12
N ILE A 261 -0.21 10.26 -10.20
CA ILE A 261 0.56 10.30 -11.45
C ILE A 261 2.00 10.83 -11.26
N LYS A 262 2.25 11.65 -10.22
CA LYS A 262 3.53 12.34 -9.95
C LYS A 262 4.64 11.38 -9.53
N ALA A 263 5.89 11.84 -9.71
CA ALA A 263 7.07 11.08 -9.33
C ALA A 263 7.16 10.91 -7.79
N PRO A 264 7.77 9.82 -7.30
CA PRO A 264 8.10 9.66 -5.88
C PRO A 264 8.88 10.87 -5.35
N GLY A 265 8.47 11.41 -4.19
CA GLY A 265 9.01 12.64 -3.61
C GLY A 265 8.36 13.94 -4.10
N GLU A 266 7.59 13.92 -5.19
CA GLU A 266 6.77 15.06 -5.67
C GLU A 266 5.28 14.93 -5.31
N ARG A 267 4.87 13.78 -4.75
CA ARG A 267 3.47 13.47 -4.41
C ARG A 267 2.99 14.29 -3.22
N THR A 268 1.72 14.70 -3.29
CA THR A 268 1.02 15.44 -2.24
C THR A 268 -0.36 14.82 -1.97
N PRO A 269 -0.93 14.97 -0.76
CA PRO A 269 -2.34 14.66 -0.53
C PRO A 269 -3.21 15.47 -1.50
N GLY A 270 -4.26 14.86 -2.05
CA GLY A 270 -5.13 15.50 -3.04
C GLY A 270 -4.50 15.58 -4.44
N ASP A 271 -3.64 14.61 -4.78
CA ASP A 271 -3.05 14.48 -6.11
C ASP A 271 -4.04 13.93 -7.15
N TRP A 272 -5.15 13.34 -6.71
CA TRP A 272 -6.24 12.86 -7.54
C TRP A 272 -7.49 12.63 -6.67
N GLY A 273 -8.61 12.22 -7.27
CA GLY A 273 -9.88 11.99 -6.57
C GLY A 273 -9.78 10.88 -5.54
N GLY A 274 -9.74 9.64 -6.01
CA GLY A 274 -9.87 8.45 -5.17
C GLY A 274 -10.70 7.38 -5.86
N VAL A 275 -11.12 6.38 -5.09
CA VAL A 275 -12.06 5.33 -5.54
C VAL A 275 -13.41 5.55 -4.87
N VAL A 276 -14.45 5.71 -5.68
CA VAL A 276 -15.83 5.91 -5.24
C VAL A 276 -16.66 4.71 -5.66
N ILE A 277 -17.41 4.13 -4.73
CA ILE A 277 -18.36 3.04 -5.01
C ILE A 277 -19.75 3.46 -4.53
N ALA A 278 -20.70 3.53 -5.46
CA ALA A 278 -22.10 3.87 -5.20
C ALA A 278 -22.98 2.62 -5.35
N GLY A 279 -23.48 2.08 -4.24
CA GLY A 279 -24.36 0.92 -4.18
C GLY A 279 -25.83 1.27 -3.92
N ARG A 280 -26.67 0.22 -3.94
CA ARG A 280 -28.14 0.25 -3.85
C ARG A 280 -28.69 -0.08 -2.45
N ALA A 281 -27.83 -0.14 -1.43
CA ALA A 281 -28.26 -0.39 -0.06
C ALA A 281 -28.98 0.84 0.55
N ARG A 282 -29.61 0.64 1.71
CA ARG A 282 -30.30 1.73 2.41
C ARG A 282 -29.32 2.69 3.09
N ASN A 283 -29.58 3.97 2.92
CA ASN A 283 -29.10 5.07 3.77
C ASN A 283 -30.31 5.81 4.33
N ASN A 284 -30.11 6.83 5.18
CA ASN A 284 -31.19 7.61 5.76
C ASN A 284 -31.50 8.93 5.03
N GLU A 285 -30.74 9.36 4.02
CA GLU A 285 -31.05 10.56 3.21
C GLU A 285 -31.96 10.29 2.01
N GLY A 286 -32.01 9.06 1.48
CA GLY A 286 -33.01 8.66 0.48
C GLY A 286 -32.64 7.47 -0.41
N SER A 287 -33.54 7.13 -1.33
CA SER A 287 -33.30 6.08 -2.35
C SER A 287 -32.36 6.53 -3.46
N ASP A 288 -32.23 7.84 -3.68
CA ASP A 288 -31.54 8.43 -4.83
C ASP A 288 -30.81 9.69 -4.36
N VAL A 289 -29.81 9.47 -3.51
CA VAL A 289 -28.94 10.51 -2.96
C VAL A 289 -27.75 10.70 -3.89
N GLN A 290 -27.24 11.92 -3.96
CA GLN A 290 -25.99 12.21 -4.64
C GLN A 290 -24.90 12.42 -3.59
N LEU A 291 -23.73 11.82 -3.80
CA LEU A 291 -22.54 12.17 -3.02
C LEU A 291 -22.22 13.66 -3.19
N GLU A 292 -21.55 14.23 -2.19
CA GLU A 292 -21.07 15.61 -2.21
C GLU A 292 -20.04 15.86 -3.33
N GLY A 293 -19.60 17.11 -3.50
CA GLY A 293 -18.81 17.53 -4.66
C GLY A 293 -19.64 17.59 -5.97
N GLY A 294 -20.90 17.14 -5.96
CA GLY A 294 -21.82 17.29 -7.08
C GLY A 294 -21.46 16.49 -8.33
N TYR A 295 -20.52 15.54 -8.26
CA TYR A 295 -19.92 14.86 -9.42
C TYR A 295 -20.74 13.67 -9.97
N ALA A 296 -22.07 13.72 -9.89
CA ALA A 296 -23.00 12.71 -10.45
C ALA A 296 -22.71 11.24 -10.05
N ALA A 297 -22.13 11.02 -8.87
CA ALA A 297 -22.09 9.71 -8.22
C ALA A 297 -23.35 9.59 -7.35
N TRP A 298 -24.27 8.73 -7.77
CA TRP A 298 -25.59 8.61 -7.15
C TRP A 298 -25.76 7.26 -6.47
N HIS A 299 -26.11 7.26 -5.20
CA HIS A 299 -26.18 6.09 -4.32
C HIS A 299 -27.55 5.97 -3.62
N GLY A 300 -27.74 4.86 -2.91
CA GLY A 300 -28.97 4.56 -2.18
C GLY A 300 -29.92 3.64 -2.95
N GLY A 301 -30.90 3.11 -2.23
CA GLY A 301 -31.89 2.18 -2.75
C GLY A 301 -32.55 1.41 -1.61
N THR A 302 -32.94 0.16 -1.88
CA THR A 302 -33.59 -0.73 -0.90
C THR A 302 -32.97 -2.12 -0.79
N ASP A 303 -31.81 -2.37 -1.42
CA ASP A 303 -31.15 -3.68 -1.40
C ASP A 303 -29.85 -3.64 -0.61
N ASP A 304 -29.94 -3.94 0.68
CA ASP A 304 -28.78 -4.07 1.56
C ASP A 304 -27.80 -5.18 1.13
N ASN A 305 -28.23 -6.12 0.28
CA ASN A 305 -27.41 -7.22 -0.22
C ASN A 305 -26.83 -6.95 -1.62
N ASP A 306 -26.96 -5.72 -2.13
CA ASP A 306 -26.34 -5.26 -3.38
C ASP A 306 -24.84 -5.60 -3.41
N ASN A 307 -24.33 -5.82 -4.62
CA ASN A 307 -22.97 -6.28 -4.84
C ASN A 307 -22.29 -5.40 -5.89
N SER A 308 -21.45 -4.48 -5.41
CA SER A 308 -20.62 -3.60 -6.24
C SER A 308 -19.26 -4.21 -6.61
N GLY A 309 -19.04 -5.49 -6.28
CA GLY A 309 -17.87 -6.29 -6.64
C GLY A 309 -16.89 -6.56 -5.49
N ILE A 310 -15.59 -6.47 -5.78
CA ILE A 310 -14.48 -6.87 -4.89
C ILE A 310 -13.39 -5.79 -4.94
N LEU A 311 -13.02 -5.27 -3.77
CA LEU A 311 -11.70 -4.69 -3.51
C LEU A 311 -10.95 -5.65 -2.58
N LYS A 312 -9.88 -6.27 -3.10
CA LYS A 312 -9.05 -7.19 -2.34
C LYS A 312 -7.56 -7.08 -2.63
N TYR A 313 -6.75 -6.96 -1.57
CA TYR A 313 -5.32 -6.62 -1.66
C TYR A 313 -5.09 -5.36 -2.52
N VAL A 314 -5.72 -4.26 -2.11
CA VAL A 314 -5.72 -2.97 -2.84
C VAL A 314 -5.06 -1.88 -2.01
N ARG A 315 -4.17 -1.10 -2.61
CA ARG A 315 -3.66 0.17 -2.08
C ARG A 315 -4.30 1.33 -2.81
N ILE A 316 -4.66 2.38 -2.08
CA ILE A 316 -5.17 3.64 -2.62
C ILE A 316 -4.38 4.76 -1.92
N GLU A 317 -3.55 5.46 -2.69
CA GLU A 317 -2.56 6.40 -2.16
C GLU A 317 -2.76 7.82 -2.73
N TRP A 318 -2.58 8.86 -1.93
CA TRP A 318 -2.52 10.28 -2.37
C TRP A 318 -3.81 10.85 -3.01
N ALA A 319 -4.95 10.24 -2.73
CA ALA A 319 -6.29 10.70 -3.11
C ALA A 319 -6.73 11.96 -2.32
N GLY A 320 -8.02 12.34 -2.36
CA GLY A 320 -8.57 13.42 -1.54
C GLY A 320 -8.91 14.73 -2.26
N ILE A 321 -8.88 14.81 -3.59
CA ILE A 321 -8.89 16.14 -4.25
C ILE A 321 -10.24 16.88 -4.09
N PRO A 322 -10.23 18.18 -3.71
CA PRO A 322 -11.43 19.03 -3.69
C PRO A 322 -12.15 19.02 -5.04
N ILE A 323 -13.43 18.66 -5.10
CA ILE A 323 -14.23 18.78 -6.34
C ILE A 323 -14.80 20.17 -6.45
N ASN A 324 -15.48 20.63 -5.40
CA ASN A 324 -15.81 22.03 -5.16
C ASN A 324 -15.02 22.52 -3.93
N PRO A 325 -15.13 23.81 -3.52
CA PRO A 325 -14.43 24.27 -2.32
C PRO A 325 -15.09 23.72 -1.05
N ASN A 326 -14.35 22.96 -0.23
CA ASN A 326 -14.86 22.21 0.93
C ASN A 326 -16.00 21.24 0.54
N GLU A 327 -15.78 20.52 -0.58
CA GLU A 327 -16.54 19.34 -1.01
C GLU A 327 -15.55 18.44 -1.79
N GLU A 328 -14.96 17.48 -1.09
CA GLU A 328 -13.79 16.70 -1.51
C GLU A 328 -14.18 15.32 -2.14
N VAL A 329 -13.22 14.40 -2.29
CA VAL A 329 -13.48 12.97 -2.55
C VAL A 329 -12.53 12.14 -1.72
N ASN A 330 -13.08 11.30 -0.86
CA ASN A 330 -12.32 10.46 0.04
C ASN A 330 -11.43 9.45 -0.67
N THR A 331 -10.43 8.95 0.07
CA THR A 331 -9.49 7.95 -0.45
C THR A 331 -10.22 6.69 -0.90
N LEU A 332 -11.18 6.22 -0.09
CA LEU A 332 -12.21 5.27 -0.49
C LEU A 332 -13.58 5.74 0.00
N THR A 333 -14.41 6.24 -0.92
CA THR A 333 -15.80 6.65 -0.65
C THR A 333 -16.77 5.49 -0.90
N LEU A 334 -17.54 5.09 0.12
CA LEU A 334 -18.47 3.97 0.08
C LEU A 334 -19.92 4.46 0.22
N GLY A 335 -20.47 4.97 -0.88
CA GLY A 335 -21.85 5.44 -0.98
C GLY A 335 -22.87 4.30 -0.98
N SER A 336 -23.48 4.00 0.18
CA SER A 336 -24.58 3.03 0.30
C SER A 336 -24.28 1.66 -0.32
N VAL A 337 -23.07 1.17 -0.09
CA VAL A 337 -22.59 -0.11 -0.62
C VAL A 337 -23.27 -1.27 0.12
N GLY A 338 -23.73 -2.28 -0.63
CA GLY A 338 -24.36 -3.48 -0.09
C GLY A 338 -23.36 -4.55 0.32
N ARG A 339 -23.77 -5.44 1.22
CA ARG A 339 -22.92 -6.50 1.80
C ARG A 339 -22.58 -7.64 0.84
N GLY A 340 -23.19 -7.68 -0.36
CA GLY A 340 -22.73 -8.59 -1.41
C GLY A 340 -21.31 -8.24 -1.90
N THR A 341 -20.90 -6.99 -1.71
CA THR A 341 -19.56 -6.47 -2.02
C THR A 341 -18.51 -7.00 -1.04
N VAL A 342 -17.29 -7.23 -1.52
CA VAL A 342 -16.12 -7.64 -0.71
C VAL A 342 -15.15 -6.47 -0.55
N ILE A 343 -14.78 -6.16 0.70
CA ILE A 343 -13.74 -5.17 1.04
C ILE A 343 -12.74 -5.85 2.01
N GLU A 344 -11.62 -6.37 1.49
CA GLU A 344 -10.67 -7.18 2.27
C GLU A 344 -9.21 -6.82 1.98
N TYR A 345 -8.36 -6.59 2.98
CA TYR A 345 -6.96 -6.16 2.74
C TYR A 345 -6.90 -4.90 1.86
N VAL A 346 -7.49 -3.81 2.36
CA VAL A 346 -7.50 -2.52 1.67
C VAL A 346 -6.73 -1.49 2.49
N GLN A 347 -5.81 -0.79 1.85
CA GLN A 347 -5.03 0.28 2.45
C GLN A 347 -5.36 1.61 1.77
N ALA A 348 -5.79 2.58 2.56
CA ALA A 348 -5.87 4.00 2.19
C ALA A 348 -4.69 4.75 2.83
N SER A 349 -4.02 5.62 2.08
CA SER A 349 -2.82 6.31 2.58
C SER A 349 -2.57 7.69 1.99
N TRP A 350 -2.17 8.63 2.84
CA TRP A 350 -1.75 9.97 2.45
C TRP A 350 -2.77 10.76 1.63
N GLY A 351 -4.07 10.45 1.78
CA GLY A 351 -5.15 11.25 1.19
C GLY A 351 -5.27 12.62 1.85
N LEU A 352 -5.81 13.62 1.13
CA LEU A 352 -6.14 14.93 1.70
C LEU A 352 -7.39 14.88 2.59
N ASP A 353 -8.34 14.07 2.14
CA ASP A 353 -9.63 13.81 2.74
C ASP A 353 -9.56 12.47 3.52
N ASP A 354 -10.68 11.94 3.99
CA ASP A 354 -10.67 10.72 4.81
C ASP A 354 -10.08 9.51 4.08
N GLN A 355 -9.61 8.58 4.90
CA GLN A 355 -9.01 7.34 4.42
C GLN A 355 -10.08 6.31 4.06
N PHE A 356 -11.18 6.23 4.83
CA PHE A 356 -12.39 5.49 4.50
C PHE A 356 -13.60 6.27 4.97
N GLU A 357 -14.58 6.49 4.09
CA GLU A 357 -15.87 7.08 4.46
C GLU A 357 -17.03 6.20 3.99
N TRP A 358 -18.01 5.99 4.87
CA TRP A 358 -19.24 5.24 4.58
C TRP A 358 -20.48 6.16 4.60
N PHE A 359 -20.94 6.59 3.42
CA PHE A 359 -22.23 7.27 3.26
C PHE A 359 -23.41 6.27 3.24
N GLY A 360 -23.72 5.70 4.40
CA GLY A 360 -24.79 4.74 4.58
C GLY A 360 -24.51 3.36 3.95
N GLY A 361 -25.50 2.47 3.96
CA GLY A 361 -25.39 1.10 3.44
C GLY A 361 -25.12 0.06 4.52
N SER A 362 -24.55 -1.09 4.13
CA SER A 362 -24.26 -2.17 5.09
C SER A 362 -23.09 -3.08 4.70
N VAL A 363 -22.11 -2.56 3.95
CA VAL A 363 -20.96 -3.34 3.50
C VAL A 363 -20.08 -3.76 4.69
N ASP A 364 -19.74 -5.05 4.75
CA ASP A 364 -18.79 -5.58 5.72
C ASP A 364 -17.35 -5.38 5.22
N GLY A 365 -16.35 -5.34 6.12
CA GLY A 365 -14.96 -5.06 5.77
C GLY A 365 -13.92 -5.61 6.75
N ARG A 366 -12.78 -6.13 6.27
CA ARG A 366 -11.67 -6.51 7.17
C ARG A 366 -10.28 -6.28 6.62
N TYR A 367 -9.30 -6.23 7.53
CA TYR A 367 -7.90 -5.98 7.23
C TYR A 367 -7.71 -4.62 6.54
N LEU A 368 -8.26 -3.57 7.18
CA LEU A 368 -8.27 -2.21 6.64
C LEU A 368 -7.15 -1.38 7.27
N ILE A 369 -6.45 -0.58 6.47
CA ILE A 369 -5.33 0.26 6.93
C ILE A 369 -5.58 1.70 6.48
N ALA A 370 -5.89 2.59 7.42
CA ALA A 370 -5.81 4.03 7.26
C ALA A 370 -4.41 4.49 7.72
N TYR A 371 -3.60 5.04 6.81
CA TYR A 371 -2.20 5.38 7.10
C TYR A 371 -1.86 6.80 6.66
N ARG A 372 -1.87 7.70 7.65
CA ARG A 372 -1.38 9.09 7.54
C ARG A 372 -2.08 9.90 6.46
N GLY A 373 -3.41 9.81 6.42
CA GLY A 373 -4.23 10.83 5.76
C GLY A 373 -4.04 12.20 6.39
N LEU A 374 -4.58 13.23 5.73
CA LEU A 374 -4.68 14.56 6.31
C LEU A 374 -5.95 14.69 7.15
N ASP A 375 -7.17 14.38 6.66
CA ASP A 375 -8.36 14.29 7.54
C ASP A 375 -8.58 12.89 8.14
N ASP A 376 -9.78 12.31 8.29
CA ASP A 376 -10.03 11.23 9.26
C ASP A 376 -9.59 9.81 8.82
N ASP A 377 -9.29 8.97 9.81
CA ASP A 377 -8.94 7.56 9.57
C ASP A 377 -10.16 6.72 9.13
N PHE A 378 -11.34 7.00 9.69
CA PHE A 378 -12.61 6.32 9.41
C PHE A 378 -13.81 7.24 9.73
N ASP A 379 -14.45 7.88 8.74
CA ASP A 379 -15.77 8.50 8.93
C ASP A 379 -16.90 7.51 8.58
N VAL A 380 -17.98 7.52 9.36
CA VAL A 380 -19.11 6.63 9.20
C VAL A 380 -20.41 7.41 9.41
N ASP A 381 -21.20 7.62 8.35
CA ASP A 381 -22.44 8.41 8.41
C ASP A 381 -23.62 7.78 7.61
N LEU A 382 -24.70 8.55 7.47
CA LEU A 382 -25.93 8.34 6.69
C LEU A 382 -26.60 6.97 6.88
N GLY A 383 -26.44 6.36 8.06
CA GLY A 383 -27.11 5.12 8.41
C GLY A 383 -26.30 3.85 8.17
N HIS A 384 -24.97 3.92 8.05
CA HIS A 384 -24.17 2.71 7.79
C HIS A 384 -24.33 1.66 8.90
N SER A 385 -24.42 0.38 8.51
CA SER A 385 -24.83 -0.71 9.40
C SER A 385 -24.01 -2.01 9.22
N GLY A 386 -22.92 -1.96 8.47
CA GLY A 386 -22.01 -3.09 8.24
C GLY A 386 -21.07 -3.41 9.41
N ASN A 387 -20.35 -4.52 9.31
CA ASN A 387 -19.41 -5.00 10.31
C ASN A 387 -17.96 -4.84 9.82
N ILE A 388 -17.11 -4.18 10.60
CA ILE A 388 -15.69 -3.96 10.29
C ILE A 388 -14.80 -4.69 11.29
N GLN A 389 -13.81 -5.47 10.84
CA GLN A 389 -12.88 -6.19 11.71
C GLN A 389 -11.40 -6.05 11.31
N PHE A 390 -10.49 -5.97 12.30
CA PHE A 390 -9.04 -5.85 12.05
C PHE A 390 -8.74 -4.60 11.20
N ALA A 391 -8.99 -3.41 11.77
CA ALA A 391 -8.67 -2.15 11.13
C ALA A 391 -7.63 -1.35 11.93
N ILE A 392 -6.77 -0.62 11.22
CA ILE A 392 -5.65 0.14 11.79
C ILE A 392 -5.76 1.59 11.31
N GLY A 393 -5.69 2.54 12.24
CA GLY A 393 -5.49 3.96 11.96
C GLY A 393 -4.14 4.42 12.53
N ILE A 394 -3.28 5.07 11.72
CA ILE A 394 -1.99 5.63 12.14
C ILE A 394 -1.81 7.03 11.58
N ARG A 395 -1.50 8.01 12.46
CA ARG A 395 -1.30 9.42 12.08
C ARG A 395 0.16 9.85 11.98
N ASP A 396 0.44 10.83 11.12
CA ASP A 396 1.69 11.59 11.16
C ASP A 396 1.55 12.82 12.07
N ALA A 397 2.66 13.32 12.62
CA ALA A 397 2.61 14.42 13.59
C ALA A 397 2.18 15.77 13.00
N LYS A 398 2.23 15.94 11.68
CA LYS A 398 1.94 17.21 11.00
C LYS A 398 0.68 17.17 10.14
N ASP A 399 0.12 15.98 9.92
CA ASP A 399 -0.89 15.74 8.89
C ASP A 399 -2.27 15.63 9.59
N ALA A 400 -2.91 16.79 9.78
CA ALA A 400 -4.27 17.00 10.25
C ALA A 400 -4.89 18.20 9.51
N ASP A 401 -6.13 18.10 9.03
CA ASP A 401 -6.82 19.20 8.33
C ASP A 401 -7.37 20.28 9.29
N GLN A 402 -7.66 21.48 8.77
CA GLN A 402 -8.26 22.62 9.45
C GLN A 402 -9.67 22.36 10.05
N SER A 403 -10.44 21.41 9.50
CA SER A 403 -11.64 20.83 10.13
C SER A 403 -11.30 20.35 11.55
N GLY A 404 -10.39 19.37 11.66
CA GLY A 404 -9.67 18.95 12.84
C GLY A 404 -9.77 17.45 13.07
N SER A 405 -8.71 16.72 12.73
CA SER A 405 -8.84 15.29 12.44
C SER A 405 -8.83 14.34 13.64
N ASN A 406 -9.54 13.24 13.50
CA ASN A 406 -9.83 12.18 14.46
C ASN A 406 -9.26 10.82 14.03
N GLY A 407 -9.51 9.80 14.85
CA GLY A 407 -9.35 8.37 14.48
C GLY A 407 -10.67 7.68 14.14
N PHE A 408 -11.78 8.37 14.42
CA PHE A 408 -13.15 8.10 14.00
C PHE A 408 -13.92 9.42 14.12
N GLU A 409 -14.63 9.84 13.07
CA GLU A 409 -15.79 10.72 13.19
C GLU A 409 -17.02 9.91 12.82
N VAL A 410 -18.09 10.00 13.61
CA VAL A 410 -19.29 9.18 13.38
C VAL A 410 -20.55 9.95 13.73
N ASP A 411 -21.39 10.08 12.71
CA ASP A 411 -22.67 10.78 12.70
C ASP A 411 -23.83 9.81 12.45
N ASN A 412 -25.07 10.30 12.56
CA ASN A 412 -26.22 9.64 11.93
C ASN A 412 -26.57 10.29 10.59
N ASN A 413 -26.51 11.62 10.56
CA ASN A 413 -26.37 12.48 9.39
C ASN A 413 -25.83 13.84 9.86
N GLY A 414 -25.35 14.67 8.95
CA GLY A 414 -24.86 16.03 9.26
C GLY A 414 -25.85 16.97 9.99
N SER A 415 -27.14 16.63 10.05
CA SER A 415 -28.16 17.36 10.84
C SER A 415 -28.42 16.77 12.23
N GLY A 416 -27.89 15.57 12.52
CA GLY A 416 -28.08 14.84 13.77
C GLY A 416 -29.51 14.33 13.99
N GLU A 417 -30.30 14.13 12.94
CA GLU A 417 -31.70 13.74 13.06
C GLU A 417 -31.88 12.32 13.61
N LEU A 418 -33.04 12.06 14.24
CA LEU A 418 -33.47 10.73 14.68
C LEU A 418 -34.05 9.92 13.50
N ARG A 419 -33.23 9.72 12.45
CA ARG A 419 -33.64 9.16 11.17
C ARG A 419 -33.10 7.73 10.98
N GLU A 420 -33.96 6.83 10.54
CA GLU A 420 -33.64 5.42 10.27
C GLU A 420 -33.28 5.19 8.79
N PRO A 421 -32.37 4.25 8.44
CA PRO A 421 -31.54 3.46 9.36
C PRO A 421 -30.57 4.33 10.17
N PHE A 422 -30.42 4.02 11.46
CA PHE A 422 -29.38 4.67 12.27
C PHE A 422 -27.98 4.19 11.88
N THR A 423 -26.99 5.08 11.88
CA THR A 423 -25.57 4.71 11.80
C THR A 423 -25.24 3.86 13.02
N SER A 424 -25.01 2.58 12.76
CA SER A 424 -25.08 1.52 13.76
C SER A 424 -24.03 0.44 13.55
N SER A 425 -23.09 0.68 12.62
CA SER A 425 -21.91 -0.12 12.29
C SER A 425 -21.22 -0.74 13.51
N VAL A 426 -20.68 -1.93 13.32
CA VAL A 426 -20.02 -2.69 14.37
C VAL A 426 -18.54 -2.87 14.04
N PHE A 427 -17.68 -2.18 14.78
CA PHE A 427 -16.23 -2.22 14.64
C PHE A 427 -15.62 -3.12 15.71
N SER A 428 -14.79 -4.09 15.32
CA SER A 428 -14.15 -5.04 16.23
C SER A 428 -12.66 -5.21 15.92
N ASN A 429 -11.82 -5.42 16.93
CA ASN A 429 -10.38 -5.60 16.76
C ASN A 429 -9.76 -4.40 16.01
N ILE A 430 -9.97 -3.17 16.48
CA ILE A 430 -9.43 -1.95 15.86
C ILE A 430 -8.24 -1.44 16.67
N THR A 431 -7.20 -0.92 16.01
CA THR A 431 -6.09 -0.19 16.66
C THR A 431 -5.94 1.21 16.06
N ILE A 432 -6.33 2.23 16.82
CA ILE A 432 -6.20 3.65 16.46
C ILE A 432 -4.97 4.26 17.15
N ILE A 433 -4.07 4.86 16.38
CA ILE A 433 -2.75 5.33 16.80
C ILE A 433 -2.54 6.77 16.34
N GLY A 434 -2.87 7.71 17.22
CA GLY A 434 -2.59 9.13 17.01
C GLY A 434 -1.08 9.45 17.00
N PRO A 435 -0.71 10.66 16.59
CA PRO A 435 0.66 11.03 16.19
C PRO A 435 1.72 11.01 17.29
N LYS A 436 1.31 10.97 18.55
CA LYS A 436 2.12 11.42 19.68
C LYS A 436 2.93 10.27 20.29
N LYS A 437 4.13 10.02 19.76
CA LYS A 437 5.06 9.03 20.35
C LYS A 437 5.50 9.38 21.78
N ILE A 438 5.85 10.64 22.03
CA ILE A 438 6.32 11.13 23.33
C ILE A 438 5.60 12.44 23.69
N ARG A 439 5.64 12.81 24.98
CA ARG A 439 5.06 14.05 25.50
C ARG A 439 5.64 15.29 24.83
N GLU A 440 6.90 15.25 24.44
CA GLU A 440 7.63 16.32 23.75
C GLU A 440 7.40 16.33 22.22
N THR A 441 6.65 15.38 21.64
CA THR A 441 6.29 15.41 20.22
C THR A 441 5.38 16.60 19.96
N SER A 442 5.89 17.60 19.24
CA SER A 442 5.07 18.65 18.64
C SER A 442 4.16 18.01 17.59
N ILE A 443 2.85 18.22 17.71
CA ILE A 443 1.83 17.73 16.79
C ILE A 443 1.04 18.91 16.21
N SER A 444 0.34 18.70 15.10
CA SER A 444 -0.59 19.71 14.57
C SER A 444 -1.58 20.17 15.66
N ALA A 445 -1.93 21.46 15.62
CA ALA A 445 -2.99 21.98 16.48
C ALA A 445 -4.36 21.41 16.08
N GLU A 446 -4.53 20.90 14.86
CA GLU A 446 -5.87 20.58 14.39
C GLU A 446 -6.39 19.21 14.88
N PHE A 447 -5.50 18.30 15.30
CA PHE A 447 -5.88 17.00 15.85
C PHE A 447 -6.88 17.09 17.02
N GLN A 448 -8.00 16.37 16.87
CA GLN A 448 -9.10 16.29 17.83
C GLN A 448 -9.08 14.97 18.61
N HIS A 449 -9.84 13.95 18.18
CA HIS A 449 -10.24 12.82 19.04
C HIS A 449 -9.83 11.46 18.48
N GLY A 450 -9.42 10.53 19.33
CA GLY A 450 -9.26 9.13 18.89
C GLY A 450 -10.59 8.45 18.52
N ALA A 451 -11.72 8.96 19.02
CA ALA A 451 -13.05 8.80 18.42
C ALA A 451 -14.00 9.94 18.82
N GLN A 452 -14.66 10.53 17.82
CA GLN A 452 -15.76 11.50 17.94
C GLN A 452 -17.08 10.79 17.61
N LEU A 453 -17.97 10.65 18.61
CA LEU A 453 -19.24 9.94 18.50
C LEU A 453 -20.37 10.95 18.74
N ARG A 454 -21.05 11.41 17.69
CA ARG A 454 -21.95 12.57 17.78
C ARG A 454 -23.25 12.37 16.99
N ARG A 455 -24.03 13.45 16.82
CA ARG A 455 -25.17 13.58 15.87
C ARG A 455 -26.09 12.34 15.78
N SER A 456 -26.52 11.79 16.92
CA SER A 456 -27.45 10.64 17.01
C SER A 456 -26.89 9.27 16.58
N SER A 457 -25.56 9.11 16.53
CA SER A 457 -24.91 7.83 16.23
C SER A 457 -25.26 6.70 17.23
N LYS A 458 -25.35 5.46 16.72
CA LYS A 458 -25.50 4.20 17.47
C LYS A 458 -24.34 3.22 17.20
N LEU A 459 -23.15 3.73 16.90
CA LEU A 459 -21.93 2.94 16.68
C LEU A 459 -21.65 1.94 17.81
N LYS A 460 -21.02 0.81 17.46
CA LYS A 460 -20.57 -0.21 18.41
C LYS A 460 -19.09 -0.50 18.16
N ILE A 461 -18.22 -0.17 19.11
CA ILE A 461 -16.78 -0.52 19.05
C ILE A 461 -16.48 -1.56 20.12
N TYR A 462 -15.84 -2.66 19.71
CA TYR A 462 -15.55 -3.83 20.53
C TYR A 462 -14.08 -4.23 20.47
N ASN A 463 -13.52 -4.66 21.60
CA ASN A 463 -12.19 -5.27 21.68
C ASN A 463 -11.09 -4.47 20.95
N SER A 464 -10.99 -3.16 21.22
CA SER A 464 -10.20 -2.22 20.42
C SER A 464 -9.32 -1.30 21.26
N ILE A 465 -8.28 -0.75 20.64
CA ILE A 465 -7.28 0.13 21.25
C ILE A 465 -7.38 1.53 20.63
N ILE A 466 -7.35 2.57 21.45
CA ILE A 466 -7.17 3.96 21.00
C ILE A 466 -6.05 4.60 21.83
N THR A 467 -5.03 5.11 21.13
CA THR A 467 -3.82 5.68 21.73
C THR A 467 -3.31 6.89 20.94
N GLY A 468 -2.34 7.65 21.47
CA GLY A 468 -1.58 8.67 20.72
C GLY A 468 -2.31 9.98 20.34
N TYR A 469 -3.64 10.05 20.43
CA TYR A 469 -4.41 11.27 20.20
C TYR A 469 -4.34 12.27 21.38
N PRO A 470 -4.56 13.58 21.15
CA PRO A 470 -4.60 14.57 22.22
C PRO A 470 -5.79 14.39 23.18
N MET A 471 -6.84 13.68 22.75
CA MET A 471 -7.96 13.20 23.55
C MET A 471 -8.41 11.80 23.06
N GLY A 472 -8.90 10.96 23.97
CA GLY A 472 -9.39 9.62 23.65
C GLY A 472 -10.74 9.63 22.93
N ILE A 473 -11.83 9.69 23.69
CA ILE A 473 -13.20 9.58 23.15
C ILE A 473 -14.03 10.82 23.52
N PHE A 474 -14.87 11.31 22.60
CA PHE A 474 -15.89 12.32 22.85
C PHE A 474 -17.27 11.77 22.46
N ILE A 475 -18.26 11.91 23.36
CA ILE A 475 -19.67 11.56 23.13
C ILE A 475 -20.50 12.85 23.17
N ASP A 476 -20.95 13.30 22.00
CA ASP A 476 -21.59 14.60 21.79
C ASP A 476 -23.07 14.46 21.44
N GLY A 477 -23.90 15.29 22.07
CA GLY A 477 -25.31 15.44 21.72
C GLY A 477 -26.25 14.57 22.56
N ASN A 478 -27.40 15.16 22.88
CA ASN A 478 -28.38 14.55 23.79
C ASN A 478 -28.89 13.18 23.32
N SER A 479 -29.12 13.01 22.01
CA SER A 479 -29.56 11.75 21.40
C SER A 479 -28.49 10.66 21.50
N THR A 480 -27.25 10.94 21.09
CA THR A 480 -26.10 10.03 21.20
C THR A 480 -25.88 9.58 22.65
N VAL A 481 -26.05 10.51 23.61
CA VAL A 481 -25.99 10.22 25.05
C VAL A 481 -27.16 9.35 25.53
N GLN A 482 -28.40 9.58 25.06
CA GLN A 482 -29.51 8.65 25.34
C GLN A 482 -29.24 7.26 24.77
N PHE A 483 -28.68 7.15 23.57
CA PHE A 483 -28.30 5.87 22.97
C PHE A 483 -27.16 5.18 23.74
N ALA A 484 -26.23 5.93 24.34
CA ALA A 484 -25.24 5.37 25.27
C ALA A 484 -25.92 4.80 26.54
N GLN A 485 -26.83 5.56 27.15
CA GLN A 485 -27.59 5.12 28.34
C GLN A 485 -28.49 3.90 28.05
N ASN A 486 -29.10 3.84 26.87
CA ASN A 486 -29.95 2.72 26.41
C ASN A 486 -29.17 1.47 25.97
N ASN A 487 -27.83 1.48 25.98
CA ASN A 487 -26.98 0.41 25.44
C ASN A 487 -27.20 0.17 23.91
N GLU A 488 -27.55 1.23 23.18
CA GLU A 488 -27.66 1.24 21.71
C GLU A 488 -26.33 1.65 21.05
N LEU A 489 -25.71 2.73 21.54
CA LEU A 489 -24.28 3.03 21.37
C LEU A 489 -23.48 2.16 22.36
N GLN A 490 -22.42 1.48 21.92
CA GLN A 490 -21.68 0.56 22.78
C GLN A 490 -20.17 0.63 22.61
N LEU A 491 -19.44 0.69 23.73
CA LEU A 491 -17.99 0.55 23.81
C LEU A 491 -17.65 -0.59 24.78
N ARG A 492 -17.10 -1.70 24.28
CA ARG A 492 -16.83 -2.91 25.09
C ARG A 492 -15.39 -3.40 24.92
N ASN A 493 -14.72 -3.73 26.02
CA ASN A 493 -13.31 -4.10 26.08
C ASN A 493 -12.38 -3.11 25.34
N ILE A 494 -12.68 -1.81 25.40
CA ILE A 494 -11.86 -0.75 24.85
C ILE A 494 -10.68 -0.46 25.77
N ILE A 495 -9.48 -0.35 25.19
CA ILE A 495 -8.25 0.10 25.85
C ILE A 495 -7.99 1.55 25.46
N LEU A 496 -7.97 2.45 26.44
CA LEU A 496 -7.56 3.86 26.28
C LEU A 496 -6.24 4.12 27.01
N ALA A 497 -5.21 4.53 26.26
CA ALA A 497 -3.84 4.64 26.76
C ALA A 497 -3.15 5.93 26.24
N GLY A 498 -2.60 6.77 27.12
CA GLY A 498 -1.80 7.95 26.73
C GLY A 498 -2.56 9.12 26.08
N VAL A 499 -3.89 9.18 26.19
CA VAL A 499 -4.79 10.08 25.44
C VAL A 499 -5.45 11.17 26.32
N ARG A 500 -4.67 11.91 27.13
CA ARG A 500 -5.18 12.96 28.04
C ARG A 500 -4.72 14.38 27.68
N ASN A 501 -5.64 15.30 27.98
CA ASN A 501 -5.60 16.76 27.79
C ASN A 501 -4.30 17.46 28.23
N TRP A 502 -4.02 18.60 27.61
CA TRP A 502 -2.76 19.33 27.70
C TRP A 502 -2.89 20.76 28.25
N GLY A 503 -1.75 21.38 28.55
CA GLY A 503 -1.61 22.82 28.80
C GLY A 503 -0.21 23.34 28.43
N GLY A 504 -0.09 24.66 28.25
CA GLY A 504 1.18 25.36 28.06
C GLY A 504 1.79 25.29 26.66
N ASN A 505 2.24 24.11 26.23
CA ASN A 505 3.37 24.01 25.28
C ASN A 505 3.00 23.57 23.84
N GLY A 506 1.83 23.97 23.32
CA GLY A 506 1.47 23.81 21.90
C GLY A 506 1.05 22.40 21.49
N PHE A 507 -0.14 21.98 21.91
CA PHE A 507 -0.60 20.60 21.73
C PHE A 507 -2.11 20.50 21.46
N GLY A 508 -2.49 20.31 20.18
CA GLY A 508 -3.88 20.36 19.73
C GLY A 508 -4.54 21.74 19.89
N LYS A 509 -5.79 21.87 19.44
CA LYS A 509 -6.59 23.09 19.51
C LYS A 509 -6.82 23.41 20.99
N ALA A 510 -6.02 24.33 21.54
CA ALA A 510 -6.03 24.67 22.96
C ALA A 510 -7.39 25.22 23.42
N PHE A 511 -8.13 25.80 22.47
CA PHE A 511 -9.54 26.13 22.55
C PHE A 511 -10.29 25.32 21.48
N ASP A 512 -11.10 24.38 21.92
CA ASP A 512 -12.28 23.90 21.20
C ASP A 512 -13.50 24.46 21.99
N PRO A 513 -14.55 24.99 21.35
CA PRO A 513 -15.70 25.55 22.07
C PRO A 513 -16.44 24.50 22.92
N ASN A 514 -16.42 23.22 22.55
CA ASN A 514 -17.01 22.12 23.32
C ASN A 514 -16.23 21.82 24.61
N ARG A 515 -14.95 22.21 24.73
CA ARG A 515 -14.18 22.18 26.00
C ARG A 515 -14.87 22.91 27.15
N SER A 516 -15.81 23.82 26.87
CA SER A 516 -16.58 24.57 27.86
C SER A 516 -17.28 23.66 28.87
N TYR A 517 -17.67 22.44 28.48
CA TYR A 517 -18.30 21.43 29.33
C TYR A 517 -17.34 20.30 29.74
N ASN A 518 -16.14 20.65 30.21
CA ASN A 518 -15.18 19.69 30.77
C ASN A 518 -15.60 19.17 32.18
N HIS A 519 -16.76 18.49 32.27
CA HIS A 519 -17.26 17.84 33.50
C HIS A 519 -16.25 16.82 34.05
N GLN A 520 -15.54 16.13 33.17
CA GLN A 520 -14.39 15.27 33.47
C GLN A 520 -13.33 15.99 34.32
N GLY A 521 -13.12 17.30 34.16
CA GLY A 521 -12.22 18.12 34.99
C GLY A 521 -12.69 18.26 36.46
N ALA A 522 -14.00 18.38 36.69
CA ALA A 522 -14.58 18.47 38.03
C ALA A 522 -14.65 17.10 38.74
N LEU A 523 -14.82 16.00 38.00
CA LEU A 523 -14.81 14.64 38.53
C LEU A 523 -13.38 14.15 38.84
N ASN A 524 -12.39 14.50 38.01
CA ASN A 524 -10.99 14.15 38.22
C ASN A 524 -10.42 14.69 39.54
N SER A 525 -10.74 15.93 39.93
CA SER A 525 -10.19 16.54 41.14
C SER A 525 -10.69 15.90 42.44
N ALA A 526 -11.79 15.16 42.39
CA ALA A 526 -12.30 14.35 43.50
C ALA A 526 -11.82 12.89 43.44
N SER A 527 -11.75 12.28 42.25
CA SER A 527 -11.52 10.83 42.08
C SER A 527 -10.08 10.43 41.74
N TYR A 528 -9.30 11.31 41.11
CA TYR A 528 -7.95 11.02 40.59
C TYR A 528 -6.99 12.22 40.78
N PRO A 529 -6.61 12.54 42.04
CA PRO A 529 -5.80 13.72 42.36
C PRO A 529 -4.37 13.66 41.81
N ASP A 530 -3.82 12.47 41.60
CA ASP A 530 -2.52 12.22 40.97
C ASP A 530 -2.46 12.78 39.54
N LEU A 531 -3.56 12.66 38.79
CA LEU A 531 -3.69 13.16 37.41
C LEU A 531 -3.83 14.70 37.28
N THR A 532 -3.46 15.44 38.33
CA THR A 532 -3.41 16.93 38.36
C THR A 532 -2.01 17.50 38.69
N ALA A 533 -1.09 16.68 39.22
CA ALA A 533 0.22 17.15 39.68
C ALA A 533 1.35 16.62 38.78
N SER A 534 2.18 17.52 38.26
CA SER A 534 3.33 17.19 37.39
C SER A 534 4.52 16.51 38.11
N SER A 535 4.32 16.02 39.33
CA SER A 535 5.40 15.64 40.27
C SER A 535 5.03 14.53 41.27
N LEU A 536 3.86 13.89 41.15
CA LEU A 536 3.41 12.82 42.05
C LEU A 536 3.36 11.45 41.35
N PRO A 537 3.55 10.34 42.11
CA PRO A 537 3.39 8.99 41.58
C PRO A 537 1.94 8.73 41.15
N PHE A 538 1.76 8.09 39.99
CA PHE A 538 0.45 7.71 39.46
C PHE A 538 0.00 6.38 40.06
N THR A 539 -1.27 6.25 40.44
CA THR A 539 -1.80 4.94 40.89
C THR A 539 -2.30 4.13 39.71
N ASP A 540 -1.77 2.91 39.53
CA ASP A 540 -2.18 2.03 38.43
C ASP A 540 -3.60 1.48 38.58
N ALA A 541 -4.05 0.64 37.65
CA ALA A 541 -5.40 0.09 37.62
C ALA A 541 -5.82 -0.71 38.88
N ASN A 542 -4.88 -1.03 39.78
CA ASN A 542 -5.14 -1.67 41.08
C ASN A 542 -4.98 -0.72 42.28
N GLY A 543 -4.80 0.58 42.04
CA GLY A 543 -4.52 1.60 43.05
C GLY A 543 -3.07 1.64 43.54
N VAL A 544 -2.14 0.95 42.87
CA VAL A 544 -0.73 0.87 43.32
C VAL A 544 0.06 2.06 42.78
N ALA A 545 0.60 2.87 43.68
CA ALA A 545 1.39 4.06 43.34
C ALA A 545 2.71 3.68 42.63
N ARG A 546 2.73 3.79 41.30
CA ARG A 546 3.95 3.74 40.49
C ARG A 546 4.67 5.08 40.63
N GLY A 547 5.96 5.02 40.99
CA GLY A 547 6.85 6.19 40.95
C GLY A 547 6.82 6.88 39.59
N ASN A 548 7.31 8.13 39.51
CA ASN A 548 7.45 8.90 38.26
C ASN A 548 7.85 7.97 37.09
N HIS A 549 6.92 7.71 36.16
CA HIS A 549 7.18 6.79 35.05
C HIS A 549 8.46 7.24 34.34
N PRO A 550 9.46 6.36 34.16
CA PRO A 550 10.82 6.78 33.80
C PRO A 550 10.92 7.29 32.35
N GLY A 551 9.99 6.90 31.49
CA GLY A 551 9.96 7.30 30.09
C GLY A 551 9.19 8.60 29.80
N SER A 552 9.29 9.00 28.54
CA SER A 552 8.83 10.27 27.97
C SER A 552 7.41 10.22 27.39
N GLU A 553 6.67 9.14 27.61
CA GLU A 553 5.47 8.78 26.85
C GLU A 553 4.27 9.70 27.18
N PRO A 554 3.28 9.82 26.28
CA PRO A 554 1.98 10.42 26.57
C PRO A 554 1.34 9.77 27.80
N ARG A 555 0.71 10.56 28.66
CA ARG A 555 0.13 10.06 29.92
C ARG A 555 -1.37 10.27 30.06
N GLY A 556 -2.01 9.34 30.76
CA GLY A 556 -3.40 9.36 31.18
C GLY A 556 -4.39 9.00 30.08
N HIS A 557 -5.67 9.18 30.39
CA HIS A 557 -6.81 8.91 29.52
C HIS A 557 -7.80 10.09 29.50
N SER A 558 -8.64 10.16 28.47
CA SER A 558 -9.74 11.10 28.35
C SER A 558 -10.94 10.44 27.68
N ILE A 559 -12.07 10.43 28.37
CA ILE A 559 -13.40 10.41 27.75
C ILE A 559 -14.08 11.74 28.07
N ARG A 560 -14.87 12.30 27.14
CA ARG A 560 -15.61 13.56 27.31
C ARG A 560 -17.03 13.46 26.81
N TRP A 561 -17.84 14.40 27.25
CA TRP A 561 -19.24 14.58 26.89
C TRP A 561 -19.66 16.03 27.15
N ASN A 562 -20.74 16.50 26.53
CA ASN A 562 -21.28 17.86 26.68
C ASN A 562 -22.71 17.92 27.25
N VAL A 563 -23.24 16.79 27.74
CA VAL A 563 -24.59 16.67 28.32
C VAL A 563 -24.50 16.52 29.84
N GLU A 564 -24.90 17.55 30.60
CA GLU A 564 -24.73 17.63 32.06
C GLU A 564 -25.36 16.46 32.84
N SER A 565 -26.45 15.87 32.34
CA SER A 565 -27.16 14.74 32.98
C SER A 565 -26.50 13.37 32.76
N PHE A 566 -25.34 13.32 32.10
CA PHE A 566 -24.58 12.12 31.83
C PHE A 566 -23.23 12.15 32.54
N ASP A 567 -22.66 10.97 32.79
CA ASP A 567 -21.28 10.78 33.19
C ASP A 567 -20.69 9.69 32.30
N ALA A 568 -19.99 10.10 31.24
CA ALA A 568 -19.41 9.16 30.30
C ALA A 568 -18.27 8.34 30.93
N LEU A 569 -17.60 8.85 31.97
CA LEU A 569 -16.56 8.15 32.70
C LEU A 569 -17.16 7.01 33.54
N ALA A 570 -18.23 7.28 34.29
CA ALA A 570 -18.96 6.25 35.04
C ALA A 570 -19.57 5.21 34.09
N TRP A 571 -20.18 5.64 32.98
CA TRP A 571 -20.71 4.76 31.95
C TRP A 571 -19.62 3.87 31.34
N PHE A 572 -18.49 4.44 30.90
CA PHE A 572 -17.38 3.68 30.30
C PHE A 572 -16.78 2.67 31.28
N ASN A 573 -16.68 3.02 32.57
CA ASN A 573 -16.21 2.16 33.66
C ASN A 573 -17.25 1.13 34.17
N THR A 574 -18.43 1.01 33.55
CA THR A 574 -19.42 -0.01 33.92
C THR A 574 -18.77 -1.39 33.82
N ALA A 575 -18.63 -2.12 34.93
CA ALA A 575 -17.80 -3.32 35.02
C ALA A 575 -18.14 -4.43 34.00
N ALA A 576 -19.40 -4.53 33.59
CA ALA A 576 -19.84 -5.43 32.52
C ALA A 576 -19.18 -5.10 31.16
N PHE A 577 -18.93 -3.82 30.86
CA PHE A 577 -18.36 -3.36 29.59
C PHE A 577 -16.88 -3.71 29.46
N GLY A 578 -16.17 -3.95 30.58
CA GLY A 578 -14.79 -4.46 30.58
C GLY A 578 -13.74 -3.52 29.98
N ASN A 579 -14.08 -2.25 29.76
CA ASN A 579 -13.15 -1.23 29.26
C ASN A 579 -12.04 -0.94 30.28
N LYS A 580 -10.88 -0.52 29.80
CA LYS A 580 -9.64 -0.38 30.58
C LYS A 580 -8.93 0.92 30.27
N PHE A 581 -8.33 1.52 31.29
CA PHE A 581 -7.47 2.68 31.20
C PHE A 581 -6.03 2.31 31.53
N PHE A 582 -5.08 2.85 30.75
CA PHE A 582 -3.65 2.72 31.01
C PHE A 582 -2.98 4.10 31.14
N GLY A 583 -1.86 4.13 31.85
CA GLY A 583 -1.06 5.31 32.08
C GLY A 583 -0.42 5.81 30.78
N ALA A 584 0.16 4.93 29.97
CA ALA A 584 0.83 5.27 28.71
C ALA A 584 0.68 4.17 27.66
N TRP A 585 1.10 4.42 26.41
CA TRP A 585 0.94 3.47 25.30
C TRP A 585 1.93 2.30 25.35
N ASP A 586 3.06 2.46 26.02
CA ASP A 586 4.06 1.40 26.18
C ASP A 586 3.61 0.37 27.22
N GLU A 587 2.84 0.79 28.24
CA GLU A 587 2.19 -0.12 29.21
C GLU A 587 1.26 -1.16 28.56
N ILE A 588 0.75 -0.91 27.34
CA ILE A 588 -0.08 -1.85 26.59
C ILE A 588 0.72 -2.75 25.62
N GLY A 589 2.04 -2.54 25.51
CA GLY A 589 2.98 -3.43 24.84
C GLY A 589 2.92 -3.44 23.30
N ILE A 590 2.41 -2.38 22.68
CA ILE A 590 2.55 -2.15 21.22
C ILE A 590 4.00 -1.72 20.88
N SER A 591 4.45 -1.98 19.66
CA SER A 591 5.80 -1.59 19.23
C SER A 591 5.94 -0.06 19.09
N PRO A 592 7.02 0.59 19.56
CA PRO A 592 7.26 2.03 19.35
C PRO A 592 7.33 2.45 17.88
N SER A 593 7.59 1.50 16.97
CA SER A 593 7.71 1.74 15.52
C SER A 593 6.43 2.25 14.85
N VAL A 594 5.26 2.05 15.47
CA VAL A 594 3.97 2.53 14.94
C VAL A 594 3.86 4.05 14.83
N PHE A 595 4.70 4.79 15.55
CA PHE A 595 4.79 6.24 15.47
C PHE A 595 5.99 6.76 14.65
N ASP A 596 6.88 5.88 14.17
CA ASP A 596 8.14 6.24 13.50
C ASP A 596 7.99 6.30 11.97
N LEU A 597 8.95 6.90 11.27
CA LEU A 597 9.05 6.75 9.81
C LEU A 597 9.66 5.38 9.47
N GLY A 598 8.99 4.60 8.63
CA GLY A 598 9.44 3.29 8.19
C GLY A 598 8.28 2.29 8.03
N VAL A 599 8.60 1.01 8.06
CA VAL A 599 7.62 -0.09 8.17
C VAL A 599 7.33 -0.34 9.65
N PRO A 600 6.09 -0.16 10.14
CA PRO A 600 5.76 -0.47 11.52
C PRO A 600 5.80 -1.97 11.80
N THR A 601 6.06 -2.34 13.06
CA THR A 601 5.93 -3.72 13.54
C THR A 601 4.53 -3.95 14.09
N PHE A 602 3.68 -4.68 13.37
CA PHE A 602 2.31 -5.00 13.78
C PHE A 602 2.24 -6.28 14.62
N THR A 603 2.99 -6.29 15.73
CA THR A 603 2.87 -7.29 16.80
C THR A 603 2.95 -6.65 18.17
N VAL A 604 2.38 -7.32 19.17
CA VAL A 604 2.44 -6.90 20.59
C VAL A 604 3.31 -7.84 21.43
N GLN A 605 3.85 -7.32 22.54
CA GLN A 605 4.65 -8.11 23.49
C GLN A 605 3.82 -9.21 24.15
N ALA A 606 4.38 -10.42 24.27
CA ALA A 606 3.64 -11.63 24.66
C ALA A 606 2.89 -11.53 26.01
N GLU A 607 3.50 -10.88 27.00
CA GLU A 607 2.95 -10.72 28.35
C GLU A 607 2.18 -9.40 28.53
N SER A 608 1.82 -8.70 27.45
CA SER A 608 1.17 -7.39 27.56
C SER A 608 -0.32 -7.49 27.90
N PRO A 609 -0.92 -6.43 28.50
CA PRO A 609 -2.36 -6.34 28.72
C PRO A 609 -3.22 -6.38 27.43
N VAL A 610 -2.60 -6.24 26.26
CA VAL A 610 -3.24 -6.41 24.95
C VAL A 610 -3.20 -7.86 24.50
N ALA A 611 -2.06 -8.53 24.62
CA ALA A 611 -1.81 -9.87 24.06
C ALA A 611 -2.82 -10.94 24.50
N THR A 612 -3.27 -10.88 25.75
CA THR A 612 -4.29 -11.78 26.34
C THR A 612 -5.52 -11.02 26.85
N GLY A 613 -5.67 -9.76 26.44
CA GLY A 613 -6.65 -8.84 27.03
C GLY A 613 -8.07 -8.96 26.49
N ALA A 614 -8.31 -9.85 25.52
CA ALA A 614 -9.59 -9.93 24.82
C ALA A 614 -10.74 -10.38 25.73
N LYS A 615 -11.96 -9.94 25.40
CA LYS A 615 -13.17 -10.29 26.12
C LYS A 615 -14.35 -10.42 25.15
N TRP A 616 -14.93 -11.62 25.07
CA TRP A 616 -15.94 -12.00 24.08
C TRP A 616 -17.30 -12.40 24.69
N ASP A 617 -17.39 -12.52 26.01
CA ASP A 617 -18.64 -12.76 26.77
C ASP A 617 -19.49 -11.50 26.95
N ASN A 618 -18.95 -10.31 26.64
CA ASN A 618 -19.60 -9.01 26.88
C ASN A 618 -19.83 -8.16 25.63
N VAL A 619 -19.77 -8.76 24.43
CA VAL A 619 -20.04 -8.14 23.13
C VAL A 619 -21.37 -8.67 22.56
N PRO A 620 -22.50 -7.97 22.74
CA PRO A 620 -23.83 -8.54 22.47
C PRO A 620 -24.13 -8.84 20.99
N PHE A 621 -23.36 -8.28 20.05
CA PHE A 621 -23.69 -8.22 18.62
C PHE A 621 -22.96 -9.22 17.70
N VAL A 622 -22.29 -10.24 18.24
CA VAL A 622 -21.57 -11.27 17.43
C VAL A 622 -22.50 -11.99 16.42
N GLN A 623 -23.82 -11.98 16.66
CA GLN A 623 -24.84 -12.62 15.84
C GLN A 623 -25.97 -11.66 15.42
N SER A 624 -25.69 -10.70 14.53
CA SER A 624 -26.75 -10.19 13.65
C SER A 624 -27.14 -11.23 12.59
N SER A 625 -28.34 -11.10 12.01
CA SER A 625 -28.78 -11.87 10.84
C SER A 625 -28.45 -11.18 9.51
N THR A 626 -27.44 -10.30 9.49
CA THR A 626 -27.19 -9.32 8.41
C THR A 626 -25.74 -9.27 7.94
N LYS A 627 -24.96 -10.36 8.13
CA LYS A 627 -23.62 -10.49 7.55
C LYS A 627 -23.71 -10.86 6.07
N SER A 628 -22.68 -10.56 5.31
CA SER A 628 -22.42 -11.21 4.02
C SER A 628 -22.07 -12.70 4.18
N GLU A 629 -22.12 -13.46 3.08
CA GLU A 629 -21.68 -14.86 3.06
C GLU A 629 -20.15 -15.01 3.29
N TRP A 630 -19.36 -13.98 2.98
CA TRP A 630 -17.90 -13.97 3.14
C TRP A 630 -17.41 -13.41 4.50
N PHE A 631 -18.30 -12.72 5.22
CA PHE A 631 -18.06 -12.09 6.52
C PHE A 631 -18.85 -12.75 7.66
N GLY A 632 -19.04 -14.07 7.61
CA GLY A 632 -20.06 -14.77 8.41
C GLY A 632 -20.12 -14.45 9.92
N GLN A 633 -18.99 -14.19 10.59
CA GLN A 633 -18.96 -13.58 11.94
C GLN A 633 -17.58 -13.01 12.28
N PHE A 634 -17.52 -12.17 13.31
CA PHE A 634 -16.26 -11.72 13.91
C PHE A 634 -15.41 -12.90 14.40
N GLU A 635 -14.13 -12.90 14.03
CA GLU A 635 -13.12 -13.80 14.58
C GLU A 635 -12.82 -13.45 16.04
N GLN A 636 -12.91 -14.44 16.94
CA GLN A 636 -12.61 -14.27 18.35
C GLN A 636 -11.13 -14.55 18.63
N VAL A 637 -10.34 -13.49 18.74
CA VAL A 637 -8.89 -13.53 18.99
C VAL A 637 -8.56 -13.37 20.49
N PRO A 638 -7.40 -13.85 20.99
CA PRO A 638 -6.99 -13.66 22.38
C PRO A 638 -6.54 -12.23 22.71
N HIS A 639 -6.22 -11.43 21.69
CA HIS A 639 -5.66 -10.09 21.83
C HIS A 639 -6.70 -8.97 21.65
N VAL A 640 -6.41 -7.77 22.16
CA VAL A 640 -7.21 -6.56 21.93
C VAL A 640 -6.69 -5.82 20.70
N GLY A 641 -7.56 -5.15 19.95
CA GLY A 641 -7.18 -4.42 18.74
C GLY A 641 -6.83 -5.33 17.58
N ALA A 642 -6.21 -4.77 16.56
CA ALA A 642 -6.12 -5.36 15.23
C ALA A 642 -5.01 -6.39 15.02
N PHE A 643 -4.06 -6.55 15.96
CA PHE A 643 -2.92 -7.45 15.78
C PHE A 643 -2.41 -8.03 17.11
N GLY A 644 -1.94 -9.28 17.05
CA GLY A 644 -1.55 -10.08 18.20
C GLY A 644 -0.05 -10.20 18.41
N THR A 645 0.36 -11.24 19.14
CA THR A 645 1.76 -11.57 19.42
C THR A 645 2.49 -12.19 18.23
N SER A 646 1.73 -12.66 17.24
CA SER A 646 2.17 -13.29 15.99
C SER A 646 1.08 -13.15 14.94
N GLY A 647 1.43 -13.21 13.67
CA GLY A 647 0.46 -13.06 12.57
C GLY A 647 0.27 -11.60 12.15
N ASP A 648 1.34 -10.99 11.67
CA ASP A 648 1.29 -9.68 11.01
C ASP A 648 0.65 -9.85 9.63
N TRP A 649 -0.62 -9.48 9.54
CA TRP A 649 -1.43 -9.57 8.32
C TRP A 649 -1.14 -8.44 7.33
N THR A 650 -0.34 -7.42 7.68
CA THR A 650 0.03 -6.32 6.78
C THR A 650 1.18 -6.70 5.85
N GLN A 651 2.03 -7.65 6.27
CA GLN A 651 3.25 -8.03 5.53
C GLN A 651 2.95 -8.55 4.12
N GLY A 652 3.85 -8.26 3.18
CA GLY A 652 3.74 -8.57 1.76
C GLY A 652 2.98 -7.48 0.99
N TRP A 653 1.75 -7.20 1.40
CA TRP A 653 0.82 -6.42 0.57
C TRP A 653 0.69 -4.94 0.95
N ALA A 654 0.97 -4.52 2.20
CA ALA A 654 0.88 -3.12 2.60
C ALA A 654 2.13 -2.29 2.19
N ASN A 655 1.99 -0.99 1.97
CA ASN A 655 3.08 -0.05 1.69
C ASN A 655 3.13 1.07 2.73
N PHE A 656 4.25 1.21 3.45
CA PHE A 656 4.43 2.27 4.46
C PHE A 656 5.41 3.38 4.01
N ASN A 657 5.90 3.31 2.77
CA ASN A 657 6.86 4.25 2.19
C ASN A 657 6.18 5.25 1.23
N ARG A 658 6.19 6.53 1.59
CA ARG A 658 5.70 7.65 0.75
C ARG A 658 6.42 7.73 -0.61
N ASN A 659 7.67 7.27 -0.69
CA ASN A 659 8.53 7.34 -1.87
C ASN A 659 8.61 6.01 -2.66
N THR A 660 7.58 5.16 -2.61
CA THR A 660 7.57 3.92 -3.39
C THR A 660 7.53 4.22 -4.89
N VAL A 661 8.51 3.65 -5.59
CA VAL A 661 8.65 3.69 -7.04
C VAL A 661 7.72 2.62 -7.63
N TYR A 662 6.85 3.02 -8.56
CA TYR A 662 5.90 2.15 -9.26
C TYR A 662 6.06 2.19 -10.79
N ARG A 663 7.09 2.89 -11.29
CA ARG A 663 7.56 2.90 -12.68
C ARG A 663 9.08 2.92 -12.65
N ASP A 664 9.72 2.07 -13.44
CA ASP A 664 11.17 2.10 -13.68
C ASP A 664 11.55 3.26 -14.62
#